data_AF-A0AAN7DLZ8-F1
#
_entry.id   AF-A0AAN7DLZ8-F1
#
_cell.length_a   1.000
_cell.length_b   1.000
_cell.length_c   1.000
_cell.angle_alpha   90.00
_cell.angle_beta   90.00
_cell.angle_gamma   90.00
#
_symmetry.space_group_name_H-M   'P 1'
#
loop_
_entity.id
_entity.type
_entity.pdbx_description
1 polymer ?
#
loop_
_entity_poly.entity_id
_entity_poly.type
_entity_poly.pdbx_seq_one_letter_code
_entity_poly.pdbx_strand_id
1 'polypeptide(L)'
;MLNTQFNTKSSLWTPHCGIISLNTNYTLQHISEGIDGGRFILASLHLTRDVQLLATTPPIATLLNIYGRASAHTERTAFYSELLDIPIVKDTITNTTNTIFIMGDFNYQYKDRRTDGSLISAPVIWTDLLDDYYIDVFGDDKHNTWHSGRNAGILDYIFCSSNAHHLVTSTSQQYLSPEWTDHELLGFSYQFQDSNGRGPGVWKANPYLARNKDFRKALAEFLIGSEERRAGIKRFTSPQQQWDWIKAEVKLFIKQYQIEDLNWRKKQLHRLLSKRNKMMRHKKHRGLIFQGLDSINQQIQSLQHSIAEIEILKAGKFYREHGEKSPGFLKRSAVSRENRRSIVALRDPSTGSMCQAQDGISAIATDFYTALFTPEALDSTALSTVIRSIPQHLKISSEQQEELMLPIDVDELLADSKHTRRLSSPGPDGLPYEILYLIMKFPPFHSLINLVYNEALTKGKFPPSWNESVMCLLYKKGDPAEMKNYRPLSLANSDYKLFTRNINRRIMAVSSQLISRHQLGFIPGRFIAENGMICQLIMEDAQRKWTIAEQQDDDPTFRNLDADIGLLLDQEKAYDRVNLDYLKKVLTKFGFPRPLIKCIYKLMGDNLIRINLNGHMSTEVAKLRGLKQGDPLSPILYNLAFEPFLLAILHDRQFHGYTMGTATTKLLCYADDALVFVHDAQDLSRLQLHMSRYCAASNAKFNYDKVQAFSVSGRDTWDIWQVPLSHAHITHLHSVEDDEPLIYLGFPLVQSRIQRVNFMGALTTKIKTAIQIHSVRSLSVVGKATVLNSLLLSKLWYVLRVTPLTQPDVKQLRSLAILFLRKNIFPVIPWKTWILPKDKGGLGVVDIQTQASALYFRWLHPLLVYDQSVIDAHPVSYLLSYHLRNMNGYQYHHIPLLFPFARRNQGLKTQRTGTVDMLYRAVDYLPKSYEAARINTATAMALPLQAAFYVPPSSSLVVPRRVKAMMVSDVFQYDARLNFVHWKDTRDPSLLNWKRAPSTVFKGLASAQLKFQPYFHPVCSPAPLVDSDVSFAPLVHQFCLHDGQPLGNAQASAKTFRLSVLSSMEQPLALQNVSASHWKFFWSLSLTYIQRNVIYRLITGCIPSRSRLHYMMPGVFESHNCSVCLSPNETASHLLFDCPSKEKVWLGVIFEFLWPTTSITDIKEALLSLDFSDIWYSQVKGIHPYRILLITLSQIWLAHMRFVFDNIILVPEAILVNVRSTVRQTVDEDQIHSLL
;
A
#
# COMPACT_ATOMS: atom_id res chain seq x y z
N MET A 1 51.75 -39.82 7.65
CA MET A 1 52.61 -38.96 6.80
C MET A 1 51.81 -37.76 6.25
N LEU A 2 50.69 -37.96 5.53
CA LEU A 2 49.85 -36.87 4.99
C LEU A 2 49.25 -35.93 6.06
N ASN A 3 48.72 -36.46 7.17
CA ASN A 3 48.22 -35.61 8.28
C ASN A 3 49.30 -34.69 8.85
N THR A 4 50.53 -35.18 8.90
CA THR A 4 51.70 -34.42 9.36
C THR A 4 52.12 -33.38 8.32
N GLN A 5 52.04 -33.71 7.03
CA GLN A 5 52.41 -32.83 5.92
C GLN A 5 51.41 -31.68 5.70
N PHE A 6 50.11 -31.94 5.85
CA PHE A 6 49.06 -30.93 5.67
C PHE A 6 48.59 -30.27 6.97
N ASN A 7 49.20 -30.62 8.12
CA ASN A 7 48.84 -30.14 9.45
C ASN A 7 47.33 -30.33 9.76
N THR A 8 46.80 -31.51 9.45
CA THR A 8 45.36 -31.83 9.56
C THR A 8 45.06 -32.78 10.72
N LYS A 9 43.90 -32.58 11.37
CA LYS A 9 43.40 -33.47 12.42
C LYS A 9 42.61 -34.67 11.89
N SER A 10 42.10 -34.58 10.66
CA SER A 10 41.21 -35.60 10.10
C SER A 10 41.31 -35.65 8.57
N SER A 11 41.41 -36.87 8.06
CA SER A 11 41.63 -37.19 6.66
C SER A 11 41.26 -38.65 6.42
N LEU A 12 40.71 -38.96 5.25
CA LEU A 12 40.43 -40.32 4.79
C LEU A 12 41.07 -40.48 3.41
N TRP A 13 41.69 -41.62 3.13
CA TRP A 13 42.33 -41.86 1.84
C TRP A 13 42.38 -43.35 1.52
N THR A 14 42.37 -43.62 0.23
CA THR A 14 42.64 -44.91 -0.38
C THR A 14 43.82 -44.76 -1.34
N PRO A 15 44.29 -45.85 -1.98
CA PRO A 15 45.23 -45.75 -3.09
C PRO A 15 44.78 -44.87 -4.27
N HIS A 16 43.48 -44.57 -4.39
CA HIS A 16 42.90 -43.91 -5.56
C HIS A 16 42.35 -42.51 -5.30
N CYS A 17 41.80 -42.24 -4.11
CA CYS A 17 41.24 -40.93 -3.80
C CYS A 17 41.37 -40.60 -2.31
N GLY A 18 41.16 -39.34 -1.93
CA GLY A 18 41.26 -38.91 -0.54
C GLY A 18 40.40 -37.68 -0.25
N ILE A 19 39.99 -37.55 1.01
CA ILE A 19 39.27 -36.39 1.55
C ILE A 19 40.08 -35.89 2.74
N ILE A 20 40.48 -34.61 2.70
CA ILE A 20 41.33 -34.00 3.72
C ILE A 20 40.61 -32.79 4.31
N SER A 21 40.48 -32.75 5.65
CA SER A 21 39.98 -31.57 6.36
C SER A 21 41.16 -30.67 6.77
N LEU A 22 41.36 -29.58 6.03
CA LEU A 22 42.41 -28.59 6.32
C LEU A 22 42.11 -27.69 7.54
N ASN A 23 40.92 -27.80 8.12
CA ASN A 23 40.50 -26.99 9.26
C ASN A 23 40.27 -27.88 10.49
N THR A 24 41.02 -27.60 11.56
CA THR A 24 41.04 -28.41 12.79
C THR A 24 39.75 -28.41 13.59
N ASN A 25 38.77 -27.57 13.22
CA ASN A 25 37.44 -27.52 13.83
C ASN A 25 36.47 -28.54 13.22
N TYR A 26 36.85 -29.21 12.13
CA TYR A 26 36.01 -30.20 11.46
C TYR A 26 36.70 -31.56 11.40
N THR A 27 35.92 -32.60 11.68
CA THR A 27 36.35 -33.99 11.67
C THR A 27 35.54 -34.75 10.63
N LEU A 28 36.22 -35.53 9.80
CA LEU A 28 35.63 -36.50 8.88
C LEU A 28 35.45 -37.83 9.62
N GLN A 29 34.24 -38.37 9.56
CA GLN A 29 33.94 -39.71 10.02
C GLN A 29 33.69 -40.60 8.81
N HIS A 30 34.47 -41.68 8.71
CA HIS A 30 34.33 -42.67 7.64
C HIS A 30 32.98 -43.40 7.74
N ILE A 31 32.28 -43.54 6.62
CA ILE A 31 31.03 -44.32 6.51
C ILE A 31 31.28 -45.61 5.72
N SER A 32 31.83 -45.50 4.51
CA SER A 32 32.09 -46.63 3.62
C SER A 32 33.14 -46.23 2.58
N GLU A 33 33.95 -47.17 2.12
CA GLU A 33 34.87 -46.98 1.01
C GLU A 33 35.04 -48.33 0.29
N GLY A 34 35.36 -48.30 -1.00
CA GLY A 34 35.86 -49.48 -1.70
C GLY A 34 34.98 -50.09 -2.80
N ILE A 35 35.52 -50.00 -4.02
CA ILE A 35 35.48 -50.92 -5.17
C ILE A 35 36.91 -50.86 -5.75
N ASP A 36 37.47 -51.95 -6.29
CA ASP A 36 38.85 -52.04 -6.83
C ASP A 36 39.96 -51.45 -5.95
N GLY A 37 40.01 -51.82 -4.67
CA GLY A 37 41.04 -51.30 -3.78
C GLY A 37 40.86 -49.83 -3.39
N GLY A 38 39.65 -49.26 -3.47
CA GLY A 38 39.32 -47.98 -2.82
C GLY A 38 38.93 -46.83 -3.75
N ARG A 39 38.28 -47.09 -4.88
CA ARG A 39 37.91 -46.05 -5.86
C ARG A 39 36.80 -45.07 -5.43
N PHE A 40 36.25 -45.19 -4.22
CA PHE A 40 35.41 -44.15 -3.64
C PHE A 40 35.59 -44.08 -2.13
N ILE A 41 35.27 -42.93 -1.54
CA ILE A 41 35.17 -42.71 -0.10
C ILE A 41 33.85 -42.00 0.19
N LEU A 42 33.04 -42.59 1.06
CA LEU A 42 31.84 -42.01 1.65
C LEU A 42 32.13 -41.62 3.11
N ALA A 43 31.96 -40.34 3.44
CA ALA A 43 32.28 -39.80 4.75
C ALA A 43 31.28 -38.72 5.19
N SER A 44 31.05 -38.61 6.49
CA SER A 44 30.30 -37.49 7.09
C SER A 44 31.23 -36.46 7.70
N LEU A 45 30.92 -35.18 7.48
CA LEU A 45 31.61 -34.03 8.05
C LEU A 45 30.91 -33.56 9.33
N HIS A 46 31.67 -33.42 10.43
CA HIS A 46 31.17 -32.98 11.73
C HIS A 46 32.02 -31.86 12.32
N LEU A 47 31.46 -31.08 13.24
CA LEU A 47 32.23 -30.18 14.10
C LEU A 47 32.97 -31.02 15.15
N THR A 48 34.27 -30.80 15.31
CA THR A 48 35.13 -31.61 16.19
C THR A 48 34.65 -31.67 17.65
N ARG A 49 33.96 -30.62 18.12
CA ARG A 49 33.36 -30.57 19.48
C ARG A 49 32.12 -31.45 19.63
N ASP A 50 31.36 -31.68 18.56
CA ASP A 50 30.09 -32.41 18.61
C ASP A 50 30.34 -33.93 18.67
N VAL A 51 31.44 -34.39 18.05
CA VAL A 51 31.92 -35.78 18.09
C VAL A 51 32.29 -36.23 19.51
N GLN A 52 32.65 -35.30 20.40
CA GLN A 52 32.97 -35.60 21.80
C GLN A 52 31.73 -35.70 22.71
N LEU A 53 30.55 -35.27 22.25
CA LEU A 53 29.41 -34.99 23.13
C LEU A 53 28.13 -35.82 22.95
N LEU A 54 27.97 -36.69 21.95
CA LEU A 54 26.97 -37.79 21.87
C LEU A 54 26.94 -38.36 20.43
N ALA A 55 26.74 -39.68 20.29
CA ALA A 55 26.74 -40.39 19.00
C ALA A 55 25.54 -40.12 18.05
N THR A 56 24.70 -39.10 18.33
CA THR A 56 23.42 -38.85 17.65
C THR A 56 23.30 -37.49 16.96
N THR A 57 24.38 -36.70 16.88
CA THR A 57 24.34 -35.42 16.16
C THR A 57 24.36 -35.64 14.63
N PRO A 58 23.41 -35.05 13.87
CA PRO A 58 23.38 -35.20 12.42
C PRO A 58 24.60 -34.51 11.77
N PRO A 59 25.14 -35.08 10.67
CA PRO A 59 26.32 -34.54 10.02
C PRO A 59 26.04 -33.20 9.35
N ILE A 60 27.05 -32.34 9.28
CA ILE A 60 27.00 -31.05 8.59
C ILE A 60 26.78 -31.25 7.09
N ALA A 61 27.48 -32.23 6.52
CA ALA A 61 27.33 -32.68 5.16
C ALA A 61 27.85 -34.11 5.04
N THR A 62 27.33 -34.85 4.07
CA THR A 62 27.88 -36.14 3.66
C THR A 62 28.60 -35.97 2.32
N LEU A 63 29.80 -36.54 2.21
CA LEU A 63 30.70 -36.43 1.07
C LEU A 63 30.90 -37.83 0.47
N LEU A 64 30.56 -37.98 -0.80
CA LEU A 64 30.92 -39.15 -1.62
C LEU A 64 31.96 -38.70 -2.63
N ASN A 65 33.23 -39.04 -2.41
CA ASN A 65 34.31 -38.77 -3.35
C ASN A 65 34.58 -40.01 -4.22
N ILE A 66 34.63 -39.85 -5.53
CA ILE A 66 34.69 -40.95 -6.51
C ILE A 66 35.92 -40.78 -7.41
N TYR A 67 36.57 -41.90 -7.71
CA TYR A 67 37.60 -42.05 -8.75
C TYR A 67 37.21 -43.19 -9.71
N GLY A 68 36.44 -42.85 -10.74
CA GLY A 68 35.88 -43.81 -11.71
C GLY A 68 36.96 -44.63 -12.44
N ARG A 69 36.57 -45.75 -13.08
CA ARG A 69 37.52 -46.55 -13.87
C ARG A 69 37.90 -45.84 -15.18
N ALA A 70 39.20 -45.62 -15.38
CA ALA A 70 39.76 -45.12 -16.64
C ALA A 70 39.79 -46.16 -17.77
N SER A 71 39.50 -47.44 -17.48
CA SER A 71 39.52 -48.56 -18.43
C SER A 71 38.33 -48.56 -19.40
N ALA A 72 38.14 -49.65 -20.15
CA ALA A 72 37.13 -49.77 -21.21
C ALA A 72 35.71 -49.42 -20.73
N HIS A 73 34.87 -48.90 -21.63
CA HIS A 73 33.50 -48.45 -21.36
C HIS A 73 32.67 -49.45 -20.52
N THR A 74 32.79 -50.74 -20.80
CA THR A 74 32.09 -51.82 -20.11
C THR A 74 32.45 -51.90 -18.62
N GLU A 75 33.72 -51.80 -18.31
CA GLU A 75 34.22 -51.84 -16.93
C GLU A 75 33.85 -50.59 -16.14
N ARG A 76 33.85 -49.42 -16.80
CA ARG A 76 33.40 -48.15 -16.19
C ARG A 76 31.92 -48.15 -15.88
N THR A 77 31.10 -48.68 -16.79
CA THR A 77 29.65 -48.82 -16.57
C THR A 77 29.38 -49.78 -15.41
N ALA A 78 30.09 -50.90 -15.34
CA ALA A 78 29.97 -51.86 -14.25
C ALA A 78 30.32 -51.25 -12.88
N PHE A 79 31.34 -50.40 -12.80
CA PHE A 79 31.73 -49.71 -11.56
C PHE A 79 30.59 -48.88 -10.96
N TYR A 80 29.87 -48.09 -11.78
CA TYR A 80 28.77 -47.26 -11.28
C TYR A 80 27.52 -48.08 -10.93
N SER A 81 27.30 -49.22 -11.59
CA SER A 81 26.27 -50.17 -11.18
C SER A 81 26.60 -50.79 -9.82
N GLU A 82 27.83 -51.27 -9.64
CA GLU A 82 28.30 -51.86 -8.38
C GLU A 82 28.25 -50.84 -7.23
N LEU A 83 28.59 -49.57 -7.50
CA LEU A 83 28.48 -48.47 -6.52
C LEU A 83 27.05 -48.29 -6.00
N LEU A 84 26.05 -48.45 -6.88
CA LEU A 84 24.64 -48.35 -6.52
C LEU A 84 24.07 -49.61 -5.87
N ASP A 85 24.70 -50.76 -6.05
CA ASP A 85 24.32 -52.01 -5.40
C ASP A 85 24.74 -52.05 -3.92
N ILE A 86 25.65 -51.15 -3.50
CA ILE A 86 26.03 -50.98 -2.10
C ILE A 86 24.89 -50.27 -1.33
N PRO A 87 24.16 -50.96 -0.42
CA PRO A 87 22.94 -50.41 0.18
C PRO A 87 23.17 -49.11 0.94
N ILE A 88 24.25 -49.04 1.73
CA ILE A 88 24.57 -47.84 2.52
C ILE A 88 24.88 -46.63 1.64
N VAL A 89 25.48 -46.82 0.46
CA VAL A 89 25.75 -45.73 -0.49
C VAL A 89 24.42 -45.26 -1.08
N LYS A 90 23.61 -46.19 -1.60
CA LYS A 90 22.31 -45.90 -2.21
C LYS A 90 21.34 -45.21 -1.25
N ASP A 91 21.18 -45.73 -0.05
CA ASP A 91 20.31 -45.17 0.99
C ASP A 91 20.77 -43.77 1.41
N THR A 92 22.08 -43.56 1.46
CA THR A 92 22.65 -42.25 1.79
C THR A 92 22.36 -41.24 0.68
N ILE A 93 22.72 -41.53 -0.57
CA ILE A 93 22.62 -40.56 -1.68
C ILE A 93 21.18 -40.31 -2.15
N THR A 94 20.23 -41.18 -1.82
CA THR A 94 18.80 -40.95 -2.12
C THR A 94 18.06 -40.21 -1.00
N ASN A 95 18.70 -40.00 0.16
CA ASN A 95 18.08 -39.31 1.28
C ASN A 95 18.10 -37.78 1.12
N THR A 96 17.02 -37.25 0.52
CA THR A 96 16.85 -35.81 0.22
C THR A 96 16.67 -34.88 1.43
N THR A 97 16.69 -35.38 2.67
CA THR A 97 16.65 -34.51 3.87
C THR A 97 18.04 -34.00 4.25
N ASN A 98 19.11 -34.68 3.84
CA ASN A 98 20.48 -34.35 4.22
C ASN A 98 21.19 -33.50 3.15
N THR A 99 22.25 -32.80 3.56
CA THR A 99 23.16 -32.13 2.62
C THR A 99 24.17 -33.15 2.12
N ILE A 100 24.17 -33.43 0.82
CA ILE A 100 25.05 -34.44 0.22
C ILE A 100 25.83 -33.83 -0.94
N PHE A 101 27.13 -34.12 -0.98
CA PHE A 101 27.98 -33.82 -2.12
C PHE A 101 28.54 -35.09 -2.74
N ILE A 102 28.39 -35.23 -4.05
CA ILE A 102 29.03 -36.30 -4.83
C ILE A 102 30.09 -35.61 -5.69
N MET A 103 31.36 -35.97 -5.53
CA MET A 103 32.46 -35.26 -6.18
C MET A 103 33.59 -36.20 -6.59
N GLY A 104 34.52 -35.70 -7.40
CA GLY A 104 35.74 -36.38 -7.79
C GLY A 104 35.91 -36.50 -9.31
N ASP A 105 36.77 -37.42 -9.72
CA ASP A 105 37.04 -37.74 -11.13
C ASP A 105 36.20 -38.95 -11.56
N PHE A 106 35.25 -38.71 -12.45
CA PHE A 106 34.29 -39.72 -12.86
C PHE A 106 34.79 -40.54 -14.06
N ASN A 107 35.87 -40.11 -14.72
CA ASN A 107 36.41 -40.75 -15.91
C ASN A 107 35.40 -40.91 -17.09
N TYR A 108 34.26 -40.21 -17.09
CA TYR A 108 33.31 -40.11 -18.21
C TYR A 108 32.75 -38.69 -18.35
N GLN A 109 32.22 -38.36 -19.54
CA GLN A 109 31.58 -37.08 -19.80
C GLN A 109 30.08 -37.16 -19.53
N TYR A 110 29.60 -36.44 -18.50
CA TYR A 110 28.20 -36.46 -18.06
C TYR A 110 27.19 -35.93 -19.09
N LYS A 111 27.64 -35.16 -20.08
CA LYS A 111 26.75 -34.55 -21.09
C LYS A 111 26.68 -35.32 -22.42
N ASP A 112 27.50 -36.35 -22.62
CA ASP A 112 27.59 -37.10 -23.88
C ASP A 112 26.55 -38.23 -23.98
N ARG A 113 25.33 -37.90 -24.46
CA ARG A 113 24.22 -38.85 -24.65
C ARG A 113 24.21 -39.45 -26.06
N ARG A 114 23.87 -40.74 -26.16
CA ARG A 114 23.47 -41.43 -27.40
C ARG A 114 22.11 -40.91 -27.87
N THR A 115 21.77 -41.17 -29.14
CA THR A 115 20.50 -40.76 -29.77
C THR A 115 19.24 -41.32 -29.10
N ASP A 116 19.37 -42.34 -28.26
CA ASP A 116 18.29 -42.94 -27.45
C ASP A 116 18.18 -42.36 -26.03
N GLY A 117 19.03 -41.38 -25.67
CA GLY A 117 19.05 -40.72 -24.36
C GLY A 117 20.00 -41.33 -23.32
N SER A 118 20.65 -42.47 -23.62
CA SER A 118 21.61 -43.12 -22.72
C SER A 118 23.01 -42.47 -22.77
N LEU A 119 23.71 -42.32 -21.64
CA LEU A 119 25.07 -41.73 -21.60
C LEU A 119 26.16 -42.72 -22.05
N ILE A 120 27.20 -42.24 -22.73
CA ILE A 120 28.37 -43.06 -23.12
C ILE A 120 29.22 -43.35 -21.86
N SER A 121 29.23 -44.60 -21.40
CA SER A 121 30.07 -45.15 -20.30
C SER A 121 29.57 -44.98 -18.85
N ALA A 122 28.27 -44.72 -18.62
CA ALA A 122 27.63 -44.77 -17.30
C ALA A 122 26.21 -45.39 -17.39
N PRO A 123 25.73 -46.12 -16.37
CA PRO A 123 24.41 -46.74 -16.38
C PRO A 123 23.31 -45.68 -16.20
N VAL A 124 22.17 -45.85 -16.89
CA VAL A 124 21.03 -44.90 -16.89
C VAL A 124 20.52 -44.62 -15.47
N ILE A 125 20.46 -45.64 -14.61
CA ILE A 125 19.98 -45.52 -13.23
C ILE A 125 20.86 -44.56 -12.40
N TRP A 126 22.17 -44.54 -12.63
CA TRP A 126 23.08 -43.60 -11.97
C TRP A 126 22.85 -42.16 -12.41
N THR A 127 22.59 -41.98 -13.70
CA THR A 127 22.46 -40.66 -14.29
C THR A 127 21.10 -40.05 -14.01
N ASP A 128 20.04 -40.86 -14.01
CA ASP A 128 18.70 -40.43 -13.58
C ASP A 128 18.71 -40.02 -12.10
N LEU A 129 19.44 -40.74 -11.24
CA LEU A 129 19.62 -40.36 -9.84
C LEU A 129 20.32 -39.00 -9.69
N LEU A 130 21.35 -38.74 -10.50
CA LEU A 130 22.02 -37.43 -10.51
C LEU A 130 21.08 -36.33 -11.03
N ASP A 131 20.32 -36.59 -12.09
CA ASP A 131 19.37 -35.63 -12.69
C ASP A 131 18.18 -35.32 -11.75
N ASP A 132 17.67 -36.31 -11.01
CA ASP A 132 16.49 -36.18 -10.15
C ASP A 132 16.80 -35.50 -8.82
N TYR A 133 17.97 -35.76 -8.24
CA TYR A 133 18.28 -35.37 -6.85
C TYR A 133 19.41 -34.35 -6.71
N TYR A 134 20.26 -34.19 -7.72
CA TYR A 134 21.49 -33.41 -7.63
C TYR A 134 21.59 -32.30 -8.67
N ILE A 135 22.46 -31.33 -8.39
CA ILE A 135 22.78 -30.22 -9.29
C ILE A 135 24.31 -30.12 -9.38
N ASP A 136 24.87 -30.15 -10.59
CA ASP A 136 26.29 -29.82 -10.79
C ASP A 136 26.51 -28.37 -10.38
N VAL A 137 27.36 -28.19 -9.37
CA VAL A 137 27.62 -26.89 -8.74
C VAL A 137 28.19 -25.88 -9.74
N PHE A 138 28.81 -26.33 -10.83
CA PHE A 138 29.33 -25.48 -11.90
C PHE A 138 28.38 -25.31 -13.10
N GLY A 139 27.34 -26.15 -13.23
CA GLY A 139 26.37 -26.11 -14.33
C GLY A 139 27.01 -26.04 -15.72
N ASP A 140 26.57 -25.08 -16.54
CA ASP A 140 27.11 -24.85 -17.89
C ASP A 140 28.40 -24.01 -17.93
N ASP A 141 28.91 -23.54 -16.78
CA ASP A 141 30.17 -22.78 -16.71
C ASP A 141 31.42 -23.66 -16.62
N LYS A 142 31.25 -24.98 -16.49
CA LYS A 142 32.36 -25.92 -16.39
C LYS A 142 33.06 -26.06 -17.75
N HIS A 143 34.35 -25.76 -17.78
CA HIS A 143 35.21 -25.98 -18.94
C HIS A 143 35.93 -27.32 -18.80
N ASN A 144 36.72 -27.73 -19.79
CA ASN A 144 37.55 -28.94 -19.70
C ASN A 144 38.31 -28.97 -18.38
N THR A 145 38.16 -30.04 -17.63
CA THR A 145 38.78 -30.22 -16.31
C THR A 145 40.02 -31.10 -16.39
N TRP A 146 40.23 -31.78 -17.52
CA TRP A 146 41.35 -32.66 -17.78
C TRP A 146 41.97 -32.40 -19.16
N HIS A 147 43.30 -32.51 -19.25
CA HIS A 147 44.09 -32.27 -20.45
C HIS A 147 45.24 -33.29 -20.60
N SER A 148 45.26 -34.04 -21.71
CA SER A 148 46.40 -34.91 -22.05
C SER A 148 46.80 -34.74 -23.51
N GLY A 149 47.95 -34.09 -23.72
CA GLY A 149 48.46 -33.77 -25.06
C GLY A 149 47.50 -32.87 -25.84
N ARG A 150 46.89 -33.39 -26.92
CA ARG A 150 45.87 -32.68 -27.73
C ARG A 150 44.43 -32.99 -27.29
N ASN A 151 44.23 -33.92 -26.37
CA ASN A 151 42.92 -34.33 -25.90
C ASN A 151 42.55 -33.53 -24.63
N ALA A 152 41.28 -33.18 -24.51
CA ALA A 152 40.74 -32.52 -23.33
C ALA A 152 39.27 -32.91 -23.14
N GLY A 153 38.80 -32.89 -21.90
CA GLY A 153 37.41 -33.24 -21.59
C GLY A 153 37.01 -32.82 -20.18
N ILE A 154 35.73 -33.03 -19.84
CA ILE A 154 35.17 -32.77 -18.52
C ILE A 154 34.98 -34.12 -17.80
N LEU A 155 35.94 -34.44 -16.93
CA LEU A 155 35.94 -35.69 -16.15
C LEU A 155 35.64 -35.45 -14.67
N ASP A 156 35.85 -34.23 -14.18
CA ASP A 156 35.72 -33.89 -12.76
C ASP A 156 34.39 -33.20 -12.46
N TYR A 157 33.66 -33.72 -11.48
CA TYR A 157 32.35 -33.20 -11.10
C TYR A 157 32.24 -32.93 -9.60
N ILE A 158 31.40 -31.94 -9.27
CA ILE A 158 30.97 -31.66 -7.90
C ILE A 158 29.45 -31.45 -7.99
N PHE A 159 28.72 -32.46 -7.58
CA PHE A 159 27.26 -32.46 -7.47
C PHE A 159 26.86 -32.14 -6.03
N CYS A 160 25.84 -31.31 -5.88
CA CYS A 160 25.24 -30.97 -4.59
C CYS A 160 23.76 -31.36 -4.60
N SER A 161 23.25 -31.88 -3.50
CA SER A 161 21.83 -32.20 -3.36
C SER A 161 20.97 -30.95 -3.63
N SER A 162 19.86 -31.11 -4.36
CA SER A 162 19.02 -30.01 -4.84
C SER A 162 18.47 -29.12 -3.71
N ASN A 163 18.26 -29.69 -2.52
CA ASN A 163 17.86 -28.98 -1.30
C ASN A 163 18.94 -28.02 -0.75
N ALA A 164 20.23 -28.29 -1.00
CA ALA A 164 21.37 -27.59 -0.42
C ALA A 164 22.05 -26.63 -1.40
N HIS A 165 21.80 -26.77 -2.71
CA HIS A 165 22.43 -25.94 -3.75
C HIS A 165 22.28 -24.43 -3.53
N HIS A 166 21.18 -23.97 -2.91
CA HIS A 166 20.96 -22.55 -2.59
C HIS A 166 21.96 -21.95 -1.60
N LEU A 167 22.68 -22.80 -0.85
CA LEU A 167 23.73 -22.43 0.10
C LEU A 167 25.12 -22.41 -0.54
N VAL A 168 25.24 -22.78 -1.81
CA VAL A 168 26.48 -22.60 -2.58
C VAL A 168 26.58 -21.16 -3.04
N THR A 169 27.65 -20.48 -2.61
CA THR A 169 27.79 -19.01 -2.75
C THR A 169 28.76 -18.59 -3.84
N SER A 170 29.74 -19.44 -4.17
CA SER A 170 30.71 -19.20 -5.24
C SER A 170 31.33 -20.50 -5.73
N THR A 171 31.75 -20.50 -6.99
CA THR A 171 32.53 -21.55 -7.65
C THR A 171 33.78 -20.97 -8.29
N SER A 172 34.83 -21.76 -8.37
CA SER A 172 36.08 -21.41 -9.04
C SER A 172 36.69 -22.64 -9.68
N GLN A 173 37.02 -22.54 -10.96
CA GLN A 173 37.84 -23.52 -11.68
C GLN A 173 39.19 -22.84 -11.94
N GLN A 174 40.28 -23.44 -11.47
CA GLN A 174 41.62 -22.88 -11.55
C GLN A 174 42.53 -23.78 -12.39
N TYR A 175 43.08 -23.20 -13.44
CA TYR A 175 44.16 -23.81 -14.21
C TYR A 175 45.41 -23.98 -13.32
N LEU A 176 45.94 -25.19 -13.29
CA LEU A 176 47.22 -25.52 -12.68
C LEU A 176 48.22 -25.89 -13.78
N SER A 177 49.51 -25.72 -13.51
CA SER A 177 50.55 -26.06 -14.49
C SER A 177 50.44 -27.54 -14.88
N PRO A 178 50.49 -27.89 -16.17
CA PRO A 178 50.55 -29.28 -16.65
C PRO A 178 51.78 -30.04 -16.12
N GLU A 179 52.80 -29.31 -15.65
CA GLU A 179 53.95 -29.90 -14.96
C GLU A 179 53.60 -30.48 -13.57
N TRP A 180 52.47 -30.05 -12.99
CA TRP A 180 52.03 -30.43 -11.64
C TRP A 180 50.83 -31.37 -11.69
N THR A 181 49.91 -31.14 -12.61
CA THR A 181 48.72 -31.98 -12.81
C THR A 181 48.13 -31.75 -14.19
N ASP A 182 47.59 -32.82 -14.77
CA ASP A 182 46.78 -32.81 -15.98
C ASP A 182 45.31 -32.43 -15.73
N HIS A 183 44.93 -32.15 -14.47
CA HIS A 183 43.61 -31.69 -14.07
C HIS A 183 43.61 -30.22 -13.62
N GLU A 184 42.45 -29.58 -13.74
CA GLU A 184 42.19 -28.27 -13.15
C GLU A 184 41.60 -28.39 -11.74
N LEU A 185 41.91 -27.43 -10.87
CA LEU A 185 41.39 -27.42 -9.50
C LEU A 185 39.98 -26.85 -9.46
N LEU A 186 39.02 -27.67 -9.02
CA LEU A 186 37.64 -27.27 -8.79
C LEU A 186 37.41 -26.87 -7.31
N GLY A 187 36.90 -25.67 -7.09
CA GLY A 187 36.60 -25.13 -5.77
C GLY A 187 35.19 -24.53 -5.69
N PHE A 188 34.57 -24.63 -4.51
CA PHE A 188 33.30 -24.00 -4.21
C PHE A 188 33.22 -23.54 -2.76
N SER A 189 32.28 -22.64 -2.46
CA SER A 189 32.02 -22.17 -1.09
C SER A 189 30.60 -22.51 -0.68
N TYR A 190 30.46 -23.24 0.43
CA TYR A 190 29.19 -23.70 0.98
C TYR A 190 28.91 -23.07 2.34
N GLN A 191 27.67 -22.64 2.56
CA GLN A 191 27.24 -22.08 3.83
C GLN A 191 26.45 -23.12 4.64
N PHE A 192 27.02 -23.60 5.75
CA PHE A 192 26.48 -24.73 6.55
C PHE A 192 25.05 -24.53 7.09
N GLN A 193 24.66 -23.28 7.33
CA GLN A 193 23.30 -22.88 7.67
C GLN A 193 23.06 -21.50 7.05
N ASP A 194 21.84 -21.22 6.58
CA ASP A 194 21.44 -19.82 6.41
C ASP A 194 21.68 -19.15 7.77
N SER A 195 22.47 -18.10 7.79
CA SER A 195 22.84 -17.31 8.97
C SER A 195 21.64 -16.86 9.83
N ASN A 196 20.41 -17.07 9.34
CA ASN A 196 19.15 -16.70 9.95
C ASN A 196 18.25 -17.89 10.39
N GLY A 197 18.66 -19.17 10.20
CA GLY A 197 17.88 -20.34 10.62
C GLY A 197 16.53 -20.52 9.91
N ARG A 198 16.43 -20.15 8.62
CA ARG A 198 15.18 -20.10 7.86
C ARG A 198 15.06 -21.19 6.79
N GLY A 199 13.83 -21.62 6.55
CA GLY A 199 13.50 -22.56 5.48
C GLY A 199 13.29 -21.88 4.12
N PRO A 200 13.25 -22.65 3.02
CA PRO A 200 13.17 -22.12 1.64
C PRO A 200 11.84 -21.42 1.31
N GLY A 201 10.78 -21.66 2.09
CA GLY A 201 9.45 -21.12 1.85
C GLY A 201 8.76 -21.68 0.59
N VAL A 202 7.66 -21.06 0.18
CA VAL A 202 6.92 -21.46 -1.04
C VAL A 202 7.56 -20.82 -2.27
N TRP A 203 7.80 -21.61 -3.31
CA TRP A 203 8.24 -21.12 -4.61
C TRP A 203 7.18 -20.18 -5.23
N LYS A 204 7.64 -19.10 -5.90
CA LYS A 204 6.78 -18.11 -6.56
C LYS A 204 7.40 -17.69 -7.88
N ALA A 205 6.63 -17.76 -8.96
CA ALA A 205 7.04 -17.23 -10.25
C ALA A 205 7.27 -15.72 -10.18
N ASN A 206 8.28 -15.22 -10.91
CA ASN A 206 8.51 -13.78 -11.03
C ASN A 206 7.45 -13.16 -11.95
N PRO A 207 6.51 -12.33 -11.43
CA PRO A 207 5.45 -11.74 -12.24
C PRO A 207 5.96 -10.75 -13.31
N TYR A 208 7.21 -10.27 -13.22
CA TYR A 208 7.78 -9.43 -14.27
C TYR A 208 8.07 -10.19 -15.57
N LEU A 209 8.23 -11.52 -15.51
CA LEU A 209 8.42 -12.35 -16.71
C LEU A 209 7.24 -12.21 -17.67
N ALA A 210 6.03 -12.05 -17.14
CA ALA A 210 4.84 -11.81 -17.95
C ALA A 210 4.91 -10.52 -18.79
N ARG A 211 5.91 -9.65 -18.62
CA ARG A 211 6.17 -8.46 -19.46
C ARG A 211 7.34 -8.64 -20.43
N ASN A 212 8.17 -9.66 -20.23
CA ASN A 212 9.30 -9.96 -21.09
C ASN A 212 8.80 -10.60 -22.39
N LYS A 213 9.21 -10.07 -23.54
CA LYS A 213 8.81 -10.55 -24.88
C LYS A 213 9.34 -11.97 -25.15
N ASP A 214 10.60 -12.24 -24.81
CA ASP A 214 11.26 -13.54 -25.01
C ASP A 214 10.59 -14.63 -24.18
N PHE A 215 10.31 -14.33 -22.90
CA PHE A 215 9.57 -15.24 -22.04
C PHE A 215 8.17 -15.55 -22.59
N ARG A 216 7.44 -14.54 -23.08
CA ARG A 216 6.09 -14.74 -23.66
C ARG A 216 6.13 -15.63 -24.89
N LYS A 217 7.15 -15.47 -25.74
CA LYS A 217 7.35 -16.31 -26.92
C LYS A 217 7.62 -17.76 -26.52
N ALA A 218 8.60 -17.96 -25.64
CA ALA A 218 8.95 -19.30 -25.14
C ALA A 218 7.77 -19.98 -24.42
N LEU A 219 7.00 -19.23 -23.63
CA LEU A 219 5.80 -19.76 -22.98
C LEU A 219 4.73 -20.17 -24.01
N ALA A 220 4.51 -19.38 -25.07
CA ALA A 220 3.54 -19.72 -26.10
C ALA A 220 3.91 -21.02 -26.84
N GLU A 221 5.18 -21.17 -27.22
CA GLU A 221 5.71 -22.41 -27.82
C GLU A 221 5.54 -23.61 -26.89
N PHE A 222 5.85 -23.44 -25.60
CA PHE A 222 5.63 -24.48 -24.59
C PHE A 222 4.16 -24.90 -24.44
N LEU A 223 3.24 -23.93 -24.47
CA LEU A 223 1.80 -24.18 -24.33
C LEU A 223 1.21 -24.93 -25.53
N ILE A 224 1.69 -24.65 -26.76
CA ILE A 224 1.34 -25.40 -27.97
C ILE A 224 1.71 -26.88 -27.79
N GLY A 225 2.96 -27.18 -27.41
CA GLY A 225 3.39 -28.56 -27.18
C GLY A 225 2.70 -29.25 -25.99
N SER A 226 2.20 -28.47 -25.02
CA SER A 226 1.44 -29.00 -23.87
C SER A 226 0.03 -29.48 -24.26
N GLU A 227 -0.55 -28.91 -25.32
CA GLU A 227 -1.87 -29.33 -25.82
C GLU A 227 -1.84 -30.77 -26.35
N GLU A 228 -0.81 -31.11 -27.13
CA GLU A 228 -0.60 -32.46 -27.66
C GLU A 228 -0.41 -33.48 -26.53
N ARG A 229 0.43 -33.15 -25.53
CA ARG A 229 0.62 -33.99 -24.34
C ARG A 229 -0.68 -34.17 -23.54
N ARG A 230 -1.51 -33.12 -23.44
CA ARG A 230 -2.80 -33.20 -22.74
C ARG A 230 -3.77 -34.19 -23.40
N ALA A 231 -3.76 -34.29 -24.74
CA ALA A 231 -4.64 -35.22 -25.45
C ALA A 231 -4.42 -36.69 -25.00
N GLY A 232 -3.18 -37.06 -24.65
CA GLY A 232 -2.83 -38.38 -24.12
C GLY A 232 -3.41 -38.70 -22.74
N ILE A 233 -3.45 -37.71 -21.83
CA ILE A 233 -3.95 -37.93 -20.45
C ILE A 233 -5.46 -37.72 -20.29
N LYS A 234 -6.12 -37.10 -21.29
CA LYS A 234 -7.53 -36.70 -21.24
C LYS A 234 -8.49 -37.86 -20.91
N ARG A 235 -8.15 -39.09 -21.30
CA ARG A 235 -8.98 -40.30 -21.07
C ARG A 235 -8.96 -40.80 -19.63
N PHE A 236 -7.95 -40.43 -18.85
CA PHE A 236 -7.69 -40.98 -17.51
C PHE A 236 -7.85 -39.95 -16.38
N THR A 237 -8.19 -38.71 -16.72
CA THR A 237 -8.20 -37.59 -15.78
C THR A 237 -9.48 -36.76 -15.92
N SER A 238 -10.02 -36.32 -14.78
CA SER A 238 -11.14 -35.38 -14.77
C SER A 238 -10.74 -34.00 -15.34
N PRO A 239 -11.68 -33.16 -15.79
CA PRO A 239 -11.39 -31.79 -16.22
C PRO A 239 -10.59 -31.00 -15.18
N GLN A 240 -10.92 -31.19 -13.90
CA GLN A 240 -10.25 -30.55 -12.77
C GLN A 240 -8.79 -30.99 -12.63
N GLN A 241 -8.51 -32.29 -12.77
CA GLN A 241 -7.15 -32.83 -12.76
C GLN A 241 -6.33 -32.39 -13.98
N GLN A 242 -6.95 -32.31 -15.15
CA GLN A 242 -6.29 -31.79 -16.36
C GLN A 242 -5.84 -30.34 -16.17
N TRP A 243 -6.67 -29.50 -15.54
CA TRP A 243 -6.31 -28.11 -15.26
C TRP A 243 -5.13 -27.98 -14.28
N ASP A 244 -5.13 -28.77 -13.21
CA ASP A 244 -4.01 -28.79 -12.26
C ASP A 244 -2.71 -29.31 -12.91
N TRP A 245 -2.81 -30.30 -13.80
CA TRP A 245 -1.67 -30.79 -14.57
C TRP A 245 -1.05 -29.71 -15.46
N ILE A 246 -1.87 -28.95 -16.21
CA ILE A 246 -1.38 -27.82 -17.04
C ILE A 246 -0.62 -26.80 -16.18
N LYS A 247 -1.17 -26.44 -15.01
CA LYS A 247 -0.50 -25.50 -14.09
C LYS A 247 0.82 -26.05 -13.57
N ALA A 248 0.90 -27.35 -13.28
CA ALA A 248 2.13 -28.00 -12.81
C ALA A 248 3.23 -27.98 -13.89
N GLU A 249 2.89 -28.31 -15.14
CA GLU A 249 3.79 -28.24 -16.29
C GLU A 249 4.35 -26.82 -16.50
N VAL A 250 3.46 -25.82 -16.49
CA VAL A 250 3.88 -24.41 -16.63
C VAL A 250 4.77 -23.96 -15.47
N LYS A 251 4.49 -24.41 -14.24
CA LYS A 251 5.34 -24.14 -13.07
C LYS A 251 6.76 -24.66 -13.28
N LEU A 252 6.94 -25.87 -13.81
CA LEU A 252 8.26 -26.45 -14.08
C LEU A 252 9.00 -25.67 -15.17
N PHE A 253 8.32 -25.35 -16.29
CA PHE A 253 8.87 -24.51 -17.35
C PHE A 253 9.38 -23.15 -16.81
N ILE A 254 8.58 -22.47 -15.99
CA ILE A 254 8.95 -21.16 -15.44
C ILE A 254 10.14 -21.27 -14.48
N LYS A 255 10.18 -22.32 -13.64
CA LYS A 255 11.32 -22.57 -12.75
C LYS A 255 12.62 -22.64 -13.55
N GLN A 256 12.62 -23.44 -14.62
CA GLN A 256 13.78 -23.60 -15.49
C GLN A 256 14.21 -22.27 -16.11
N TYR A 257 13.29 -21.56 -16.75
CA TYR A 257 13.56 -20.26 -17.37
C TYR A 257 14.10 -19.23 -16.36
N GLN A 258 13.55 -19.19 -15.15
CA GLN A 258 13.99 -18.24 -14.11
C GLN A 258 15.42 -18.51 -13.62
N ILE A 259 15.81 -19.78 -13.51
CA ILE A 259 17.15 -20.15 -13.08
C ILE A 259 18.18 -19.69 -14.12
N GLU A 260 17.90 -19.98 -15.40
CA GLU A 260 18.74 -19.56 -16.52
C GLU A 260 18.90 -18.03 -16.59
N ASP A 261 17.79 -17.29 -16.51
CA ASP A 261 17.75 -15.82 -16.56
C ASP A 261 18.46 -15.18 -15.34
N LEU A 262 18.41 -15.81 -14.17
CA LEU A 262 19.10 -15.31 -12.96
C LEU A 262 20.61 -15.58 -13.01
N ASN A 263 21.01 -16.75 -13.51
CA ASN A 263 22.41 -17.13 -13.73
C ASN A 263 23.06 -16.20 -14.75
N TRP A 264 22.40 -15.92 -15.87
CA TRP A 264 22.89 -14.96 -16.88
C TRP A 264 23.16 -13.57 -16.27
N ARG A 265 22.24 -13.03 -15.45
CA ARG A 265 22.43 -11.71 -14.82
C ARG A 265 23.62 -11.66 -13.86
N LYS A 266 23.81 -12.71 -13.03
CA LYS A 266 24.95 -12.80 -12.12
C LYS A 266 26.28 -12.80 -12.89
N LYS A 267 26.37 -13.61 -13.96
CA LYS A 267 27.56 -13.67 -14.82
C LYS A 267 27.88 -12.31 -15.45
N GLN A 268 26.87 -11.63 -16.01
CA GLN A 268 27.07 -10.31 -16.61
C GLN A 268 27.53 -9.26 -15.59
N LEU A 269 26.96 -9.26 -14.39
CA LEU A 269 27.35 -8.35 -13.33
C LEU A 269 28.81 -8.57 -12.89
N HIS A 270 29.23 -9.82 -12.68
CA HIS A 270 30.61 -10.17 -12.35
C HIS A 270 31.57 -9.74 -13.46
N ARG A 271 31.23 -9.99 -14.73
CA ARG A 271 32.02 -9.58 -15.90
C ARG A 271 32.25 -8.06 -15.91
N LEU A 272 31.19 -7.28 -15.70
CA LEU A 272 31.26 -5.81 -15.69
C LEU A 272 32.02 -5.25 -14.49
N LEU A 273 31.83 -5.82 -13.29
CA LEU A 273 32.58 -5.44 -12.09
C LEU A 273 34.09 -5.72 -12.25
N SER A 274 34.45 -6.86 -12.83
CA SER A 274 35.84 -7.20 -13.15
C SER A 274 36.43 -6.19 -14.14
N LYS A 275 35.70 -5.85 -15.21
CA LYS A 275 36.09 -4.81 -16.18
C LYS A 275 36.31 -3.45 -15.51
N ARG A 276 35.39 -3.02 -14.63
CA ARG A 276 35.51 -1.78 -13.84
C ARG A 276 36.77 -1.77 -12.98
N ASN A 277 37.01 -2.84 -12.21
CA ASN A 277 38.16 -2.93 -11.31
C ASN A 277 39.49 -2.95 -12.07
N LYS A 278 39.53 -3.61 -13.24
CA LYS A 278 40.70 -3.58 -14.14
C LYS A 278 41.02 -2.16 -14.61
N MET A 279 40.00 -1.37 -14.97
CA MET A 279 40.18 0.03 -15.37
C MET A 279 40.63 0.93 -14.22
N MET A 280 40.09 0.75 -13.01
CA MET A 280 40.49 1.52 -11.82
C MET A 280 41.95 1.31 -11.39
N ARG A 281 42.55 0.16 -11.75
CA ARG A 281 43.95 -0.17 -11.44
C ARG A 281 44.96 0.50 -12.39
N HIS A 282 44.54 1.05 -13.52
CA HIS A 282 45.43 1.77 -14.43
C HIS A 282 45.75 3.19 -13.91
N LYS A 283 47.03 3.46 -13.61
CA LYS A 283 47.49 4.74 -13.03
C LYS A 283 47.77 5.86 -14.04
N LYS A 284 47.97 5.56 -15.34
CA LYS A 284 48.60 6.49 -16.30
C LYS A 284 47.69 7.55 -16.95
N HIS A 285 46.36 7.40 -16.97
CA HIS A 285 45.47 8.36 -17.67
C HIS A 285 44.12 8.57 -16.97
N ARG A 286 44.12 9.20 -15.79
CA ARG A 286 42.89 9.38 -14.97
C ARG A 286 41.73 10.03 -15.74
N GLY A 287 41.97 11.05 -16.56
CA GLY A 287 40.90 11.78 -17.28
C GLY A 287 40.09 10.96 -18.30
N LEU A 288 40.74 10.08 -19.09
CA LEU A 288 40.08 9.19 -20.06
C LEU A 288 39.48 7.94 -19.40
N ILE A 289 40.09 7.48 -18.30
CA ILE A 289 39.59 6.32 -17.52
C ILE A 289 38.20 6.60 -16.96
N PHE A 290 37.91 7.83 -16.51
CA PHE A 290 36.59 8.20 -15.97
C PHE A 290 35.46 8.10 -17.02
N GLN A 291 35.71 8.39 -18.30
CA GLN A 291 34.68 8.31 -19.36
C GLN A 291 34.24 6.87 -19.65
N GLY A 292 35.19 5.93 -19.77
CA GLY A 292 34.85 4.52 -19.95
C GLY A 292 34.31 3.86 -18.66
N LEU A 293 34.66 4.40 -17.49
CA LEU A 293 34.09 3.97 -16.21
C LEU A 293 32.61 4.29 -16.11
N ASP A 294 32.18 5.46 -16.60
CA ASP A 294 30.79 5.89 -16.49
C ASP A 294 29.83 4.98 -17.28
N SER A 295 30.21 4.54 -18.48
CA SER A 295 29.43 3.56 -19.26
C SER A 295 29.30 2.20 -18.53
N ILE A 296 30.40 1.71 -17.94
CA ILE A 296 30.39 0.46 -17.19
C ILE A 296 29.60 0.59 -15.88
N ASN A 297 29.73 1.72 -15.18
CA ASN A 297 28.92 2.03 -14.00
C ASN A 297 27.42 2.09 -14.39
N GLN A 298 27.09 2.64 -15.56
CA GLN A 298 25.82 2.54 -16.31
C GLN A 298 25.23 1.13 -16.26
N GLN A 299 25.94 0.20 -16.90
CA GLN A 299 25.49 -1.17 -17.09
C GLN A 299 25.41 -1.95 -15.77
N ILE A 300 26.38 -1.73 -14.86
CA ILE A 300 26.35 -2.28 -13.49
C ILE A 300 25.11 -1.77 -12.76
N GLN A 301 24.83 -0.47 -12.81
CA GLN A 301 23.70 0.15 -12.14
C GLN A 301 22.38 -0.42 -12.67
N SER A 302 22.24 -0.61 -14.00
CA SER A 302 21.06 -1.21 -14.62
C SER A 302 20.82 -2.65 -14.14
N LEU A 303 21.85 -3.50 -14.16
CA LEU A 303 21.75 -4.88 -13.68
C LEU A 303 21.46 -4.97 -12.17
N GLN A 304 22.18 -4.19 -11.36
CA GLN A 304 21.94 -4.12 -9.92
C GLN A 304 20.54 -3.62 -9.59
N HIS A 305 20.04 -2.68 -10.38
CA HIS A 305 18.69 -2.17 -10.27
C HIS A 305 17.66 -3.26 -10.61
N SER A 306 17.84 -4.01 -11.71
CA SER A 306 16.99 -5.16 -12.05
C SER A 306 16.98 -6.22 -10.94
N ILE A 307 18.14 -6.54 -10.35
CA ILE A 307 18.26 -7.48 -9.24
C ILE A 307 17.54 -6.94 -8.00
N ALA A 308 17.74 -5.64 -7.71
CA ALA A 308 17.03 -4.98 -6.61
C ALA A 308 15.50 -5.01 -6.82
N GLU A 309 14.99 -4.94 -8.05
CA GLU A 309 13.55 -5.07 -8.32
C GLU A 309 12.99 -6.46 -7.95
N ILE A 310 13.77 -7.52 -8.15
CA ILE A 310 13.41 -8.88 -7.72
C ILE A 310 13.41 -8.96 -6.19
N GLU A 311 14.41 -8.39 -5.53
CA GLU A 311 14.46 -8.32 -4.06
C GLU A 311 13.33 -7.47 -3.46
N ILE A 312 12.91 -6.40 -4.14
CA ILE A 312 11.72 -5.60 -3.77
C ILE A 312 10.44 -6.44 -3.83
N LEU A 313 10.30 -7.28 -4.86
CA LEU A 313 9.15 -8.20 -4.96
C LEU A 313 9.15 -9.18 -3.79
N LYS A 314 10.30 -9.78 -3.47
CA LYS A 314 10.45 -10.66 -2.28
C LYS A 314 10.09 -9.93 -0.99
N ALA A 315 10.47 -8.67 -0.87
CA ALA A 315 10.13 -7.80 0.26
C ALA A 315 8.66 -7.34 0.32
N GLY A 316 7.87 -7.57 -0.75
CA GLY A 316 6.46 -7.17 -0.84
C GLY A 316 6.23 -5.65 -0.84
N LYS A 317 7.20 -4.86 -1.34
CA LYS A 317 7.07 -3.40 -1.45
C LYS A 317 6.63 -2.99 -2.86
N PHE A 318 5.49 -2.31 -2.96
CA PHE A 318 4.91 -1.88 -4.24
C PHE A 318 5.16 -0.41 -4.60
N TYR A 319 5.77 0.35 -3.70
CA TYR A 319 5.93 1.80 -3.88
C TYR A 319 7.03 2.08 -4.91
N ARG A 320 6.59 2.44 -6.12
CA ARG A 320 7.43 3.09 -7.13
C ARG A 320 7.17 4.59 -7.05
N GLU A 321 8.15 5.34 -6.59
CA GLU A 321 8.17 6.78 -6.83
C GLU A 321 8.69 6.98 -8.25
N HIS A 322 7.93 7.67 -9.09
CA HIS A 322 8.18 7.87 -10.53
C HIS A 322 9.66 8.23 -10.86
N GLY A 323 10.51 7.21 -11.04
CA GLY A 323 11.95 7.33 -11.32
C GLY A 323 12.89 7.38 -10.10
N GLU A 324 12.42 7.54 -8.87
CA GLU A 324 13.25 7.79 -7.69
C GLU A 324 13.50 6.50 -6.88
N LYS A 325 14.60 5.79 -7.18
CA LYS A 325 14.90 4.48 -6.58
C LYS A 325 16.23 4.50 -5.84
N SER A 326 16.20 4.04 -4.58
CA SER A 326 17.39 3.90 -3.73
C SER A 326 17.60 2.41 -3.37
N PRO A 327 18.37 1.64 -4.16
CA PRO A 327 18.60 0.21 -3.93
C PRO A 327 19.02 -0.13 -2.50
N GLY A 328 19.91 0.66 -1.89
CA GLY A 328 20.38 0.43 -0.51
C GLY A 328 19.28 0.57 0.55
N PHE A 329 18.40 1.57 0.42
CA PHE A 329 17.22 1.73 1.28
C PHE A 329 16.25 0.55 1.14
N LEU A 330 16.07 0.05 -0.09
CA LEU A 330 15.17 -1.05 -0.40
C LEU A 330 15.68 -2.37 0.17
N LYS A 331 16.99 -2.67 0.01
CA LYS A 331 17.63 -3.83 0.62
C LYS A 331 17.52 -3.83 2.15
N ARG A 332 17.88 -2.73 2.82
CA ARG A 332 17.74 -2.61 4.29
C ARG A 332 16.29 -2.76 4.76
N SER A 333 15.34 -2.28 3.96
CA SER A 333 13.93 -2.41 4.27
C SER A 333 13.40 -3.84 4.17
N ALA A 334 13.92 -4.62 3.22
CA ALA A 334 13.58 -6.04 3.06
C ALA A 334 14.01 -6.81 4.31
N VAL A 335 15.30 -6.69 4.66
CA VAL A 335 15.91 -7.29 5.86
C VAL A 335 15.17 -6.88 7.14
N SER A 336 14.87 -5.59 7.32
CA SER A 336 14.13 -5.13 8.51
C SER A 336 12.71 -5.72 8.61
N ARG A 337 12.00 -5.86 7.49
CA ARG A 337 10.66 -6.47 7.46
C ARG A 337 10.72 -7.96 7.73
N GLU A 338 11.75 -8.61 7.19
CA GLU A 338 12.04 -10.02 7.42
C GLU A 338 12.28 -10.29 8.90
N ASN A 339 13.15 -9.51 9.57
CA ASN A 339 13.43 -9.69 10.99
C ASN A 339 12.19 -9.45 11.88
N ARG A 340 11.28 -8.57 11.47
CA ARG A 340 10.01 -8.33 12.18
C ARG A 340 8.98 -9.45 12.02
N ARG A 341 9.14 -10.32 11.03
CA ARG A 341 8.20 -11.41 10.73
C ARG A 341 8.63 -12.76 11.31
N SER A 342 9.90 -12.90 11.67
CA SER A 342 10.38 -14.15 12.28
C SER A 342 9.77 -14.34 13.66
N ILE A 343 9.25 -15.54 13.90
CA ILE A 343 8.77 -15.98 15.20
C ILE A 343 9.97 -16.63 15.90
N VAL A 344 10.47 -15.97 16.93
CA VAL A 344 11.69 -16.40 17.65
C VAL A 344 11.36 -17.46 18.69
N ALA A 345 10.22 -17.33 19.36
CA ALA A 345 9.78 -18.27 20.39
C ALA A 345 8.26 -18.24 20.51
N LEU A 346 7.67 -19.37 20.93
CA LEU A 346 6.26 -19.48 21.31
C LEU A 346 6.13 -20.14 22.68
N ARG A 347 5.12 -19.75 23.44
CA ARG A 347 4.74 -20.41 24.69
C ARG A 347 3.77 -21.55 24.38
N ASP A 348 4.06 -22.74 24.92
CA ASP A 348 3.13 -23.86 24.87
C ASP A 348 1.94 -23.59 25.80
N PRO A 349 0.69 -23.60 25.29
CA PRO A 349 -0.50 -23.35 26.10
C PRO A 349 -0.76 -24.38 27.20
N SER A 350 -0.27 -25.61 27.02
CA SER A 350 -0.51 -26.73 27.95
C SER A 350 0.50 -26.78 29.10
N THR A 351 1.78 -26.54 28.79
CA THR A 351 2.88 -26.63 29.77
C THR A 351 3.34 -25.26 30.29
N GLY A 352 2.94 -24.16 29.63
CA GLY A 352 3.37 -22.79 29.95
C GLY A 352 4.84 -22.48 29.60
N SER A 353 5.58 -23.45 29.07
CA SER A 353 7.01 -23.37 28.79
C SER A 353 7.31 -22.66 27.47
N MET A 354 8.46 -21.97 27.40
CA MET A 354 8.91 -21.28 26.19
C MET A 354 9.65 -22.24 25.26
N CYS A 355 9.21 -22.32 24.00
CA CYS A 355 9.86 -23.10 22.95
C CYS A 355 10.52 -22.19 21.92
N GLN A 356 11.79 -22.43 21.63
CA GLN A 356 12.58 -21.73 20.61
C GLN A 356 12.98 -22.63 19.43
N ALA A 357 12.89 -23.95 19.61
CA ALA A 357 13.18 -24.91 18.55
C ALA A 357 12.10 -24.83 17.47
N GLN A 358 12.52 -24.83 16.20
CA GLN A 358 11.62 -24.67 15.05
C GLN A 358 10.52 -25.74 14.99
N ASP A 359 10.83 -26.99 15.37
CA ASP A 359 9.86 -28.09 15.38
C ASP A 359 8.80 -27.89 16.47
N GLY A 360 9.21 -27.49 17.68
CA GLY A 360 8.27 -27.22 18.76
C GLY A 360 7.41 -25.99 18.51
N ILE A 361 7.96 -24.93 17.89
CA ILE A 361 7.17 -23.78 17.39
C ILE A 361 6.12 -24.25 16.36
N SER A 362 6.49 -25.21 15.50
CA SER A 362 5.58 -25.77 14.49
C SER A 362 4.48 -26.63 15.09
N ALA A 363 4.77 -27.42 16.12
CA ALA A 363 3.78 -28.20 16.86
C ALA A 363 2.76 -27.28 17.56
N ILE A 364 3.23 -26.29 18.34
CA ILE A 364 2.35 -25.34 19.06
C ILE A 364 1.38 -24.63 18.09
N ALA A 365 1.88 -24.20 16.93
CA ALA A 365 1.03 -23.56 15.93
C ALA A 365 0.01 -24.54 15.33
N THR A 366 0.42 -25.77 15.04
CA THR A 366 -0.45 -26.81 14.46
C THR A 366 -1.58 -27.17 15.42
N ASP A 367 -1.28 -27.39 16.69
CA ASP A 367 -2.27 -27.75 17.72
C ASP A 367 -3.27 -26.60 17.94
N PHE A 368 -2.77 -25.37 18.04
CA PHE A 368 -3.61 -24.19 18.20
C PHE A 368 -4.62 -24.04 17.06
N TYR A 369 -4.19 -24.17 15.80
CA TYR A 369 -5.10 -24.01 14.66
C TYR A 369 -6.00 -25.23 14.44
N THR A 370 -5.55 -26.43 14.81
CA THR A 370 -6.41 -27.64 14.81
C THR A 370 -7.58 -27.45 15.77
N ALA A 371 -7.31 -27.00 17.00
CA ALA A 371 -8.36 -26.68 17.96
C ALA A 371 -9.26 -25.54 17.47
N LEU A 372 -8.68 -24.47 16.90
CA LEU A 372 -9.44 -23.33 16.40
C LEU A 372 -10.37 -23.71 15.23
N PHE A 373 -9.98 -24.61 14.34
CA PHE A 373 -10.80 -24.98 13.18
C PHE A 373 -11.71 -26.19 13.39
N THR A 374 -11.73 -26.77 14.60
CA THR A 374 -12.72 -27.80 14.95
C THR A 374 -14.05 -27.15 15.34
N PRO A 375 -15.17 -27.46 14.67
CA PRO A 375 -16.48 -26.90 15.01
C PRO A 375 -17.02 -27.46 16.33
N GLU A 376 -17.88 -26.67 16.97
CA GLU A 376 -18.62 -27.04 18.17
C GLU A 376 -20.09 -27.31 17.80
N ALA A 377 -20.83 -28.05 18.62
CA ALA A 377 -22.25 -28.29 18.37
C ALA A 377 -23.05 -26.97 18.42
N LEU A 378 -24.06 -26.86 17.55
CA LEU A 378 -24.96 -25.70 17.52
C LEU A 378 -26.18 -25.93 18.41
N ASP A 379 -26.64 -24.89 19.11
CA ASP A 379 -27.92 -24.92 19.82
C ASP A 379 -29.07 -24.71 18.83
N SER A 380 -29.97 -25.69 18.71
CA SER A 380 -31.06 -25.70 17.75
C SER A 380 -32.14 -24.64 18.03
N THR A 381 -32.37 -24.30 19.29
CA THR A 381 -33.36 -23.31 19.74
C THR A 381 -32.85 -21.89 19.47
N ALA A 382 -31.60 -21.62 19.84
CA ALA A 382 -30.92 -20.37 19.56
C ALA A 382 -30.81 -20.14 18.05
N LEU A 383 -30.42 -21.17 17.28
CA LEU A 383 -30.37 -21.13 15.82
C LEU A 383 -31.71 -20.73 15.21
N SER A 384 -32.80 -21.39 15.61
CA SER A 384 -34.14 -21.09 15.12
C SER A 384 -34.58 -19.65 15.45
N THR A 385 -34.22 -19.17 16.64
CA THR A 385 -34.53 -17.81 17.11
C THR A 385 -33.76 -16.75 16.31
N VAL A 386 -32.46 -16.93 16.14
CA VAL A 386 -31.60 -16.00 15.38
C VAL A 386 -32.00 -15.97 13.91
N ILE A 387 -32.29 -17.11 13.28
CA ILE A 387 -32.74 -17.16 11.88
C ILE A 387 -34.11 -16.47 11.68
N ARG A 388 -34.97 -16.45 12.72
CA ARG A 388 -36.27 -15.75 12.68
C ARG A 388 -36.13 -14.23 12.70
N SER A 389 -34.98 -13.67 13.12
CA SER A 389 -34.75 -12.22 13.08
C SER A 389 -34.70 -11.68 11.64
N ILE A 390 -34.38 -12.54 10.66
CA ILE A 390 -34.41 -12.22 9.22
C ILE A 390 -35.87 -12.15 8.75
N PRO A 391 -36.39 -10.97 8.36
CA PRO A 391 -37.76 -10.81 7.87
C PRO A 391 -38.02 -11.65 6.62
N GLN A 392 -39.25 -12.14 6.45
CA GLN A 392 -39.60 -12.99 5.30
C GLN A 392 -39.46 -12.30 3.94
N HIS A 393 -39.62 -10.98 3.89
CA HIS A 393 -39.46 -10.19 2.66
C HIS A 393 -37.98 -9.95 2.30
N LEU A 394 -37.05 -10.16 3.23
CA LEU A 394 -35.63 -9.93 3.05
C LEU A 394 -34.98 -11.15 2.39
N LYS A 395 -35.33 -11.40 1.13
CA LYS A 395 -34.85 -12.51 0.30
C LYS A 395 -34.60 -12.05 -1.13
N ILE A 396 -33.71 -12.73 -1.84
CA ILE A 396 -33.47 -12.47 -3.26
C ILE A 396 -34.64 -12.98 -4.13
N SER A 397 -34.92 -12.27 -5.23
CA SER A 397 -35.97 -12.64 -6.20
C SER A 397 -35.56 -13.88 -7.02
N SER A 398 -36.52 -14.50 -7.71
CA SER A 398 -36.23 -15.63 -8.61
C SER A 398 -35.32 -15.22 -9.77
N GLU A 399 -35.52 -14.02 -10.34
CA GLU A 399 -34.66 -13.45 -11.39
C GLU A 399 -33.22 -13.28 -10.89
N GLN A 400 -33.04 -12.70 -9.69
CA GLN A 400 -31.72 -12.59 -9.06
C GLN A 400 -31.08 -13.95 -8.79
N GLN A 401 -31.86 -14.97 -8.43
CA GLN A 401 -31.37 -16.34 -8.26
C GLN A 401 -30.82 -16.92 -9.57
N GLU A 402 -31.50 -16.66 -10.69
CA GLU A 402 -31.06 -17.07 -12.03
C GLU A 402 -29.78 -16.33 -12.45
N GLU A 403 -29.71 -15.01 -12.23
CA GLU A 403 -28.52 -14.19 -12.52
C GLU A 403 -27.27 -14.68 -11.77
N LEU A 404 -27.42 -15.05 -10.49
CA LEU A 404 -26.32 -15.61 -9.69
C LEU A 404 -25.76 -16.91 -10.30
N MET A 405 -26.59 -17.67 -11.01
CA MET A 405 -26.28 -19.00 -11.54
C MET A 405 -25.93 -19.02 -13.03
N LEU A 406 -25.84 -17.88 -13.71
CA LEU A 406 -25.42 -17.80 -15.11
C LEU A 406 -24.10 -18.54 -15.36
N PRO A 407 -23.91 -19.21 -16.50
CA PRO A 407 -22.64 -19.87 -16.79
C PRO A 407 -21.45 -18.90 -16.72
N ILE A 408 -20.32 -19.37 -16.19
CA ILE A 408 -19.06 -18.62 -16.16
C ILE A 408 -18.34 -18.81 -17.51
N ASP A 409 -17.89 -17.72 -18.11
CA ASP A 409 -17.10 -17.73 -19.34
C ASP A 409 -15.63 -17.33 -19.08
N VAL A 410 -14.67 -17.91 -19.82
CA VAL A 410 -13.27 -17.49 -19.83
C VAL A 410 -13.11 -16.00 -20.10
N ASP A 411 -13.90 -15.40 -20.99
CA ASP A 411 -13.82 -13.97 -21.26
C ASP A 411 -14.21 -13.13 -20.02
N GLU A 412 -15.19 -13.59 -19.25
CA GLU A 412 -15.57 -13.03 -17.94
C GLU A 412 -14.39 -13.13 -16.95
N LEU A 413 -13.71 -14.28 -16.90
CA LEU A 413 -12.55 -14.52 -16.04
C LEU A 413 -11.33 -13.67 -16.46
N LEU A 414 -11.08 -13.52 -17.76
CA LEU A 414 -10.01 -12.69 -18.30
C LEU A 414 -10.28 -11.20 -18.02
N ALA A 415 -11.53 -10.76 -18.09
CA ALA A 415 -11.95 -9.43 -17.67
C ALA A 415 -11.72 -9.21 -16.17
N ASP A 416 -12.18 -10.14 -15.31
CA ASP A 416 -11.97 -10.09 -13.87
C ASP A 416 -10.47 -10.06 -13.52
N SER A 417 -9.63 -10.81 -14.25
CA SER A 417 -8.18 -10.85 -14.09
C SER A 417 -7.50 -9.51 -14.36
N LYS A 418 -7.98 -8.71 -15.32
CA LYS A 418 -7.43 -7.35 -15.59
C LYS A 418 -7.60 -6.40 -14.40
N HIS A 419 -8.62 -6.61 -13.57
CA HIS A 419 -8.91 -5.84 -12.37
C HIS A 419 -8.26 -6.41 -11.09
N THR A 420 -7.41 -7.44 -11.22
CA THR A 420 -6.63 -7.97 -10.11
C THR A 420 -5.46 -7.06 -9.76
N ARG A 421 -5.05 -7.09 -8.48
CA ARG A 421 -3.86 -6.39 -8.04
C ARG A 421 -2.64 -7.13 -8.57
N ARG A 422 -1.99 -6.55 -9.57
CA ARG A 422 -0.69 -7.02 -10.09
C ARG A 422 0.33 -7.15 -8.96
N LEU A 423 1.23 -8.13 -9.10
CA LEU A 423 2.34 -8.42 -8.19
C LEU A 423 1.91 -8.96 -6.81
N SER A 424 0.67 -9.45 -6.64
CA SER A 424 0.26 -10.12 -5.40
C SER A 424 0.92 -11.50 -5.23
N SER A 425 1.18 -11.91 -3.98
CA SER A 425 1.72 -13.26 -3.70
C SER A 425 0.73 -14.36 -4.13
N PRO A 426 1.18 -15.36 -4.91
CA PRO A 426 0.38 -16.54 -5.27
C PRO A 426 0.25 -17.54 -4.11
N GLY A 427 -0.55 -18.59 -4.33
CA GLY A 427 -0.70 -19.75 -3.43
C GLY A 427 0.39 -20.81 -3.61
N PRO A 428 0.17 -22.04 -3.13
CA PRO A 428 1.11 -23.17 -3.23
C PRO A 428 1.61 -23.50 -4.64
N ASP A 429 0.81 -23.24 -5.67
CA ASP A 429 1.22 -23.44 -7.07
C ASP A 429 2.32 -22.45 -7.50
N GLY A 430 2.43 -21.30 -6.85
CA GLY A 430 3.40 -20.26 -7.15
C GLY A 430 3.09 -19.44 -8.40
N LEU A 431 1.88 -19.55 -8.98
CA LEU A 431 1.50 -18.86 -10.21
C LEU A 431 0.76 -17.55 -9.93
N PRO A 432 1.35 -16.36 -10.19
CA PRO A 432 0.68 -15.07 -10.00
C PRO A 432 -0.34 -14.78 -11.11
N TYR A 433 -1.25 -13.83 -10.87
CA TYR A 433 -2.31 -13.46 -11.82
C TYR A 433 -1.79 -13.11 -13.22
N GLU A 434 -0.62 -12.46 -13.32
CA GLU A 434 -0.04 -12.08 -14.61
C GLU A 434 0.33 -13.28 -15.48
N ILE A 435 0.82 -14.35 -14.86
CA ILE A 435 1.18 -15.59 -15.55
C ILE A 435 -0.09 -16.39 -15.83
N LEU A 436 -0.98 -16.52 -14.84
CA LEU A 436 -2.27 -17.19 -15.00
C LEU A 436 -3.08 -16.59 -16.17
N TYR A 437 -3.09 -15.26 -16.30
CA TYR A 437 -3.72 -14.55 -17.41
C TYR A 437 -3.18 -14.99 -18.77
N LEU A 438 -1.86 -15.21 -18.91
CA LEU A 438 -1.28 -15.68 -20.17
C LEU A 438 -1.70 -17.12 -20.50
N ILE A 439 -1.75 -17.99 -19.49
CA ILE A 439 -2.19 -19.39 -19.65
C ILE A 439 -3.67 -19.43 -20.05
N MET A 440 -4.54 -18.68 -19.36
CA MET A 440 -5.98 -18.67 -19.61
C MET A 440 -6.35 -18.02 -20.94
N LYS A 441 -5.52 -17.12 -21.47
CA LYS A 441 -5.71 -16.49 -22.78
C LYS A 441 -5.46 -17.47 -23.93
N PHE A 442 -4.83 -18.62 -23.69
CA PHE A 442 -4.52 -19.60 -24.73
C PHE A 442 -5.83 -20.30 -25.18
N PRO A 443 -6.33 -20.03 -26.40
CA PRO A 443 -7.66 -20.46 -26.83
C PRO A 443 -7.96 -21.96 -26.68
N PRO A 444 -7.00 -22.88 -26.95
CA PRO A 444 -7.24 -24.31 -26.79
C PRO A 444 -7.66 -24.77 -25.39
N PHE A 445 -7.38 -23.98 -24.36
CA PHE A 445 -7.77 -24.31 -22.97
C PHE A 445 -9.13 -23.75 -22.57
N HIS A 446 -9.78 -22.90 -23.38
CA HIS A 446 -11.03 -22.23 -22.99
C HIS A 446 -12.16 -23.20 -22.65
N SER A 447 -12.36 -24.24 -23.46
CA SER A 447 -13.39 -25.26 -23.22
C SER A 447 -13.21 -25.99 -21.89
N LEU A 448 -11.95 -26.32 -21.55
CA LEU A 448 -11.59 -26.96 -20.29
C LEU A 448 -11.84 -26.03 -19.10
N ILE A 449 -11.39 -24.76 -19.20
CA ILE A 449 -11.55 -23.76 -18.15
C ILE A 449 -13.04 -23.50 -17.87
N ASN A 450 -13.84 -23.30 -18.92
CA ASN A 450 -15.30 -23.14 -18.80
C ASN A 450 -15.92 -24.33 -18.07
N LEU A 451 -15.56 -25.56 -18.45
CA LEU A 451 -16.09 -26.76 -17.80
C LEU A 451 -15.69 -26.81 -16.31
N VAL A 452 -14.42 -26.55 -15.98
CA VAL A 452 -13.90 -26.58 -14.60
C VAL A 452 -14.64 -25.56 -13.72
N TYR A 453 -14.79 -24.32 -14.16
CA TYR A 453 -15.42 -23.25 -13.38
C TYR A 453 -16.94 -23.44 -13.26
N ASN A 454 -17.61 -23.92 -14.31
CA ASN A 454 -19.05 -24.18 -14.26
C ASN A 454 -19.40 -25.41 -13.42
N GLU A 455 -18.59 -26.48 -13.46
CA GLU A 455 -18.80 -27.62 -12.55
C GLU A 455 -18.49 -27.26 -11.09
N ALA A 456 -17.55 -26.34 -10.85
CA ALA A 456 -17.32 -25.76 -9.53
C ALA A 456 -18.60 -25.06 -9.02
N LEU A 457 -19.19 -24.16 -9.81
CA LEU A 457 -20.42 -23.43 -9.45
C LEU A 457 -21.64 -24.35 -9.28
N THR A 458 -21.90 -25.22 -10.25
CA THR A 458 -23.16 -25.99 -10.32
C THR A 458 -23.13 -27.30 -9.52
N LYS A 459 -21.98 -27.97 -9.46
CA LYS A 459 -21.85 -29.30 -8.83
C LYS A 459 -21.04 -29.27 -7.53
N GLY A 460 -20.25 -28.21 -7.29
CA GLY A 460 -19.29 -28.15 -6.19
C GLY A 460 -18.14 -29.14 -6.39
N LYS A 461 -17.62 -29.23 -7.63
CA LYS A 461 -16.44 -30.03 -7.99
C LYS A 461 -15.27 -29.10 -8.32
N PHE A 462 -14.18 -29.19 -7.57
CA PHE A 462 -13.04 -28.26 -7.69
C PHE A 462 -11.76 -29.01 -8.10
N PRO A 463 -10.80 -28.32 -8.75
CA PRO A 463 -9.41 -28.77 -8.81
C PRO A 463 -8.88 -29.12 -7.41
N PRO A 464 -8.20 -30.28 -7.21
CA PRO A 464 -7.62 -30.63 -5.92
C PRO A 464 -6.76 -29.51 -5.32
N SER A 465 -5.99 -28.81 -6.15
CA SER A 465 -5.15 -27.68 -5.70
C SER A 465 -5.92 -26.50 -5.10
N TRP A 466 -7.24 -26.39 -5.28
CA TRP A 466 -8.06 -25.34 -4.66
C TRP A 466 -8.33 -25.57 -3.18
N ASN A 467 -8.21 -26.83 -2.74
CA ASN A 467 -8.38 -27.24 -1.35
C ASN A 467 -7.07 -27.09 -0.54
N GLU A 468 -5.96 -26.77 -1.21
CA GLU A 468 -4.67 -26.53 -0.58
C GLU A 468 -4.44 -25.03 -0.36
N SER A 469 -3.93 -24.67 0.81
CA SER A 469 -3.46 -23.30 1.06
C SER A 469 -2.30 -23.24 2.05
N VAL A 470 -1.50 -22.19 1.94
CA VAL A 470 -0.42 -21.92 2.89
C VAL A 470 -0.84 -20.76 3.79
N MET A 471 -0.89 -21.00 5.10
CA MET A 471 -1.14 -19.96 6.09
C MET A 471 0.16 -19.25 6.45
N CYS A 472 0.20 -17.93 6.27
CA CYS A 472 1.26 -17.08 6.78
C CYS A 472 0.77 -16.33 8.03
N LEU A 473 1.62 -16.25 9.05
CA LEU A 473 1.29 -15.57 10.29
C LEU A 473 1.82 -14.14 10.29
N LEU A 474 0.98 -13.18 10.65
CA LEU A 474 1.37 -11.79 10.87
C LEU A 474 1.11 -11.41 12.33
N TYR A 475 2.17 -10.97 13.02
CA TYR A 475 2.02 -10.43 14.37
C TYR A 475 1.07 -9.21 14.39
N LYS A 476 0.09 -9.22 15.31
CA LYS A 476 -0.91 -8.15 15.46
C LYS A 476 -0.48 -7.13 16.53
N LYS A 477 -0.52 -7.53 17.81
CA LYS A 477 -0.18 -6.76 19.02
C LYS A 477 -0.15 -7.69 20.25
N GLY A 478 0.42 -7.25 21.37
CA GLY A 478 0.48 -8.04 22.62
C GLY A 478 1.78 -8.85 22.75
N ASP A 479 1.84 -9.82 23.65
CA ASP A 479 3.03 -10.68 23.80
C ASP A 479 3.27 -11.50 22.51
N PRO A 480 4.43 -11.35 21.82
CA PRO A 480 4.77 -12.15 20.65
C PRO A 480 5.00 -13.64 20.93
N ALA A 481 5.16 -14.06 22.19
CA ALA A 481 5.23 -15.48 22.55
C ALA A 481 3.88 -16.22 22.45
N GLU A 482 2.77 -15.48 22.38
CA GLU A 482 1.42 -16.04 22.43
C GLU A 482 0.82 -16.24 21.04
N MET A 483 0.46 -17.47 20.68
CA MET A 483 -0.07 -17.82 19.33
C MET A 483 -1.35 -17.04 18.98
N LYS A 484 -2.20 -16.75 19.97
CA LYS A 484 -3.44 -15.95 19.79
C LYS A 484 -3.19 -14.54 19.23
N ASN A 485 -2.00 -13.98 19.42
CA ASN A 485 -1.61 -12.63 18.99
C ASN A 485 -1.16 -12.54 17.52
N TYR A 486 -1.15 -13.65 16.81
CA TYR A 486 -0.87 -13.71 15.37
C TYR A 486 -2.16 -13.80 14.54
N ARG A 487 -2.16 -13.10 13.42
CA ARG A 487 -3.23 -13.12 12.42
C ARG A 487 -2.88 -14.12 11.30
N PRO A 488 -3.74 -15.11 11.03
CA PRO A 488 -3.56 -16.01 9.90
C PRO A 488 -3.92 -15.31 8.58
N LEU A 489 -3.08 -15.47 7.56
CA LEU A 489 -3.39 -15.11 6.17
C LEU A 489 -3.28 -16.35 5.30
N SER A 490 -4.38 -16.74 4.66
CA SER A 490 -4.41 -17.88 3.76
C SER A 490 -3.97 -17.47 2.35
N LEU A 491 -2.82 -18.00 1.91
CA LEU A 491 -2.38 -17.91 0.53
C LEU A 491 -3.01 -19.07 -0.26
N ALA A 492 -4.14 -18.79 -0.90
CA ALA A 492 -4.76 -19.67 -1.90
C ALA A 492 -4.28 -19.34 -3.33
N ASN A 493 -4.37 -20.34 -4.22
CA ASN A 493 -3.98 -20.25 -5.63
C ASN A 493 -4.76 -19.15 -6.38
N SER A 494 -4.15 -18.60 -7.43
CA SER A 494 -4.68 -17.43 -8.14
C SER A 494 -5.97 -17.74 -8.90
N ASP A 495 -6.11 -18.95 -9.42
CA ASP A 495 -7.31 -19.44 -10.14
C ASP A 495 -8.49 -19.66 -9.18
N TYR A 496 -8.25 -20.24 -8.00
CA TYR A 496 -9.23 -20.27 -6.92
C TYR A 496 -9.76 -18.86 -6.59
N LYS A 497 -8.85 -17.89 -6.42
CA LYS A 497 -9.24 -16.50 -6.07
C LYS A 497 -9.97 -15.81 -7.20
N LEU A 498 -9.70 -16.18 -8.45
CA LEU A 498 -10.43 -15.66 -9.60
C LEU A 498 -11.87 -16.18 -9.59
N PHE A 499 -12.08 -17.46 -9.28
CA PHE A 499 -13.41 -18.03 -9.08
C PHE A 499 -14.16 -17.35 -7.93
N THR A 500 -13.57 -17.27 -6.73
CA THR A 500 -14.25 -16.65 -5.58
C THR A 500 -14.53 -15.16 -5.81
N ARG A 501 -13.70 -14.46 -6.58
CA ARG A 501 -13.96 -13.08 -6.99
C ARG A 501 -15.16 -12.97 -7.92
N ASN A 502 -15.28 -13.87 -8.88
CA ASN A 502 -16.42 -13.93 -9.79
C ASN A 502 -17.73 -14.14 -9.00
N ILE A 503 -17.74 -15.13 -8.11
CA ILE A 503 -18.89 -15.39 -7.22
C ILE A 503 -19.18 -14.19 -6.31
N ASN A 504 -18.15 -13.59 -5.72
CA ASN A 504 -18.31 -12.39 -4.89
C ASN A 504 -18.94 -11.23 -5.67
N ARG A 505 -18.53 -10.99 -6.93
CA ARG A 505 -19.14 -9.95 -7.76
C ARG A 505 -20.64 -10.18 -7.94
N ARG A 506 -21.05 -11.42 -8.19
CA ARG A 506 -22.46 -11.81 -8.34
C ARG A 506 -23.24 -11.62 -7.03
N ILE A 507 -22.72 -12.09 -5.90
CA ILE A 507 -23.35 -11.90 -4.58
C ILE A 507 -23.42 -10.41 -4.20
N MET A 508 -22.40 -9.63 -4.53
CA MET A 508 -22.39 -8.19 -4.26
C MET A 508 -23.48 -7.42 -5.01
N ALA A 509 -23.92 -7.91 -6.18
CA ALA A 509 -25.02 -7.28 -6.92
C ALA A 509 -26.35 -7.30 -6.14
N VAL A 510 -26.54 -8.30 -5.26
CA VAL A 510 -27.75 -8.48 -4.45
C VAL A 510 -27.53 -8.21 -2.96
N SER A 511 -26.33 -7.82 -2.53
CA SER A 511 -26.01 -7.74 -1.09
C SER A 511 -26.62 -6.52 -0.39
N SER A 512 -26.75 -5.40 -1.09
CA SER A 512 -27.22 -4.13 -0.52
C SER A 512 -28.66 -4.18 -0.01
N GLN A 513 -29.51 -5.02 -0.62
CA GLN A 513 -30.90 -5.23 -0.20
C GLN A 513 -31.02 -6.19 1.00
N LEU A 514 -30.04 -7.08 1.21
CA LEU A 514 -30.07 -8.10 2.28
C LEU A 514 -29.43 -7.63 3.58
N ILE A 515 -28.48 -6.70 3.48
CA ILE A 515 -27.66 -6.24 4.61
C ILE A 515 -28.14 -4.86 5.03
N SER A 516 -28.52 -4.70 6.30
CA SER A 516 -29.00 -3.44 6.87
C SER A 516 -28.02 -2.29 6.65
N ARG A 517 -28.55 -1.07 6.53
CA ARG A 517 -27.74 0.16 6.35
C ARG A 517 -26.74 0.44 7.48
N HIS A 518 -26.90 -0.22 8.63
CA HIS A 518 -26.05 -0.06 9.80
C HIS A 518 -24.72 -0.84 9.70
N GLN A 519 -24.59 -1.76 8.74
CA GLN A 519 -23.35 -2.48 8.44
C GLN A 519 -22.63 -1.85 7.25
N LEU A 520 -21.61 -1.03 7.48
CA LEU A 520 -20.89 -0.32 6.41
C LEU A 520 -19.70 -1.11 5.84
N GLY A 521 -19.25 -2.16 6.54
CA GLY A 521 -18.06 -2.92 6.17
C GLY A 521 -18.23 -3.68 4.88
N PHE A 522 -17.29 -3.56 3.94
CA PHE A 522 -17.23 -4.38 2.72
C PHE A 522 -18.46 -4.34 1.79
N ILE A 523 -19.39 -3.39 1.95
CA ILE A 523 -20.53 -3.21 1.03
C ILE A 523 -20.25 -2.05 0.06
N PRO A 524 -20.42 -2.23 -1.26
CA PRO A 524 -20.25 -1.16 -2.24
C PRO A 524 -21.12 0.05 -1.92
N GLY A 525 -20.55 1.25 -2.13
CA GLY A 525 -21.25 2.52 -1.91
C GLY A 525 -21.34 2.99 -0.45
N ARG A 526 -21.01 2.14 0.55
CA ARG A 526 -21.02 2.51 1.97
C ARG A 526 -19.68 3.07 2.41
N PHE A 527 -19.69 4.14 3.21
CA PHE A 527 -18.47 4.89 3.53
C PHE A 527 -18.13 4.81 5.01
N ILE A 528 -17.00 4.16 5.34
CA ILE A 528 -16.54 3.91 6.72
C ILE A 528 -16.62 5.12 7.67
N ALA A 529 -16.32 6.32 7.18
CA ALA A 529 -16.31 7.52 8.02
C ALA A 529 -17.71 8.00 8.42
N GLU A 530 -18.79 7.45 7.85
CA GLU A 530 -20.17 7.72 8.25
C GLU A 530 -20.42 7.26 9.68
N ASN A 531 -19.97 6.05 10.07
CA ASN A 531 -20.06 5.61 11.46
C ASN A 531 -19.30 6.55 12.42
N GLY A 532 -18.10 6.97 12.02
CA GLY A 532 -17.31 7.93 12.80
C GLY A 532 -18.02 9.28 12.94
N MET A 533 -18.62 9.78 11.85
CA MET A 533 -19.37 11.04 11.84
C MET A 533 -20.65 10.96 12.66
N ILE A 534 -21.43 9.88 12.56
CA ILE A 534 -22.64 9.67 13.36
C ILE A 534 -22.27 9.63 14.85
N CYS A 535 -21.26 8.84 15.23
CA CYS A 535 -20.80 8.77 16.61
C CYS A 535 -20.35 10.14 17.13
N GLN A 536 -19.58 10.88 16.34
CA GLN A 536 -19.13 12.23 16.68
C GLN A 536 -20.31 13.19 16.92
N LEU A 537 -21.33 13.16 16.06
CA LEU A 537 -22.52 14.01 16.18
C LEU A 537 -23.38 13.64 17.39
N ILE A 538 -23.55 12.35 17.66
CA ILE A 538 -24.25 11.86 18.84
C ILE A 538 -23.54 12.33 20.12
N MET A 539 -22.22 12.22 20.18
CA MET A 539 -21.44 12.73 21.31
C MET A 539 -21.54 14.26 21.46
N GLU A 540 -21.47 15.01 20.35
CA GLU A 540 -21.63 16.47 20.36
C GLU A 540 -23.04 16.90 20.79
N ASP A 541 -24.09 16.18 20.37
CA ASP A 541 -25.47 16.44 20.78
C ASP A 541 -25.69 16.12 22.26
N ALA A 542 -25.22 14.97 22.74
CA ALA A 542 -25.31 14.57 24.15
C ALA A 542 -24.59 15.57 25.07
N GLN A 543 -23.35 15.94 24.73
CA GLN A 543 -22.59 16.95 25.46
C GLN A 543 -23.31 18.30 25.51
N ARG A 544 -23.94 18.71 24.39
CA ARG A 544 -24.69 19.96 24.32
C ARG A 544 -25.94 19.93 25.20
N LYS A 545 -26.76 18.88 25.09
CA LYS A 545 -27.98 18.71 25.90
C LYS A 545 -27.63 18.75 27.39
N TRP A 546 -26.54 18.08 27.77
CA TRP A 546 -26.03 18.13 29.15
C TRP A 546 -25.59 19.54 29.58
N THR A 547 -24.82 20.24 28.76
CA THR A 547 -24.38 21.62 29.07
C THR A 547 -25.56 22.56 29.29
N ILE A 548 -26.67 22.34 28.59
CA ILE A 548 -27.92 23.09 28.77
C ILE A 548 -28.59 22.71 30.10
N ALA A 549 -28.67 21.41 30.41
CA ALA A 549 -29.24 20.92 31.67
C ALA A 549 -28.51 21.48 32.91
N GLU A 550 -27.17 21.50 32.89
CA GLU A 550 -26.36 22.12 33.96
C GLU A 550 -26.67 23.61 34.15
N GLN A 551 -26.96 24.34 33.07
CA GLN A 551 -27.26 25.77 33.12
C GLN A 551 -28.70 26.07 33.56
N GLN A 552 -29.59 25.09 33.47
CA GLN A 552 -31.04 25.22 33.72
C GLN A 552 -31.48 24.47 34.99
N ASP A 553 -30.58 24.33 35.96
CA ASP A 553 -30.82 23.74 37.28
C ASP A 553 -31.37 22.29 37.22
N ASP A 554 -30.73 21.46 36.38
CA ASP A 554 -31.02 20.03 36.25
C ASP A 554 -32.47 19.74 35.81
N ASP A 555 -32.88 20.41 34.73
CA ASP A 555 -34.19 20.23 34.09
C ASP A 555 -34.53 18.73 33.95
N PRO A 556 -35.65 18.25 34.53
CA PRO A 556 -36.02 16.84 34.52
C PRO A 556 -36.18 16.25 33.11
N THR A 557 -36.30 17.08 32.07
CA THR A 557 -36.32 16.68 30.66
C THR A 557 -35.00 16.06 30.21
N PHE A 558 -33.88 16.36 30.89
CA PHE A 558 -32.52 15.95 30.51
C PHE A 558 -31.84 15.03 31.54
N ARG A 559 -32.48 14.73 32.68
CA ARG A 559 -31.96 13.85 33.75
C ARG A 559 -31.60 12.43 33.32
N ASN A 560 -32.24 11.90 32.27
CA ASN A 560 -31.98 10.52 31.79
C ASN A 560 -30.72 10.41 30.91
N LEU A 561 -30.00 11.52 30.62
CA LEU A 561 -28.79 11.52 29.78
C LEU A 561 -27.56 10.90 30.47
N ASP A 562 -27.56 10.78 31.80
CA ASP A 562 -26.48 10.16 32.57
C ASP A 562 -26.33 8.65 32.30
N ALA A 563 -27.34 8.04 31.68
CA ALA A 563 -27.37 6.62 31.36
C ALA A 563 -26.90 6.29 29.92
N ASP A 564 -26.71 7.27 29.02
CA ASP A 564 -26.29 6.94 27.65
C ASP A 564 -24.81 6.55 27.56
N ILE A 565 -24.53 5.28 27.26
CA ILE A 565 -23.17 4.76 27.02
C ILE A 565 -23.03 4.13 25.63
N GLY A 566 -21.81 4.09 25.11
CA GLY A 566 -21.43 3.34 23.93
C GLY A 566 -20.58 2.13 24.28
N LEU A 567 -20.91 0.97 23.71
CA LEU A 567 -20.14 -0.27 23.87
C LEU A 567 -19.52 -0.69 22.54
N LEU A 568 -18.19 -0.76 22.51
CA LEU A 568 -17.42 -1.32 21.40
C LEU A 568 -17.25 -2.82 21.59
N LEU A 569 -18.01 -3.60 20.84
CA LEU A 569 -17.94 -5.06 20.89
C LEU A 569 -16.73 -5.57 20.08
N ASP A 570 -15.97 -6.53 20.64
CA ASP A 570 -14.88 -7.24 19.97
C ASP A 570 -15.26 -8.72 19.81
N GLN A 571 -15.08 -9.28 18.62
CA GLN A 571 -15.27 -10.71 18.37
C GLN A 571 -13.93 -11.46 18.33
N GLU A 572 -13.88 -12.61 19.01
CA GLU A 572 -12.71 -13.49 18.94
C GLU A 572 -12.62 -14.15 17.57
N LYS A 573 -11.55 -13.85 16.81
CA LYS A 573 -11.23 -14.57 15.55
C LYS A 573 -12.45 -14.68 14.62
N ALA A 574 -13.16 -13.55 14.40
CA ALA A 574 -14.48 -13.48 13.77
C ALA A 574 -14.64 -14.32 12.49
N TYR A 575 -13.65 -14.29 11.58
CA TYR A 575 -13.67 -15.09 10.35
C TYR A 575 -13.44 -16.58 10.61
N ASP A 576 -12.52 -16.91 11.52
CA ASP A 576 -12.07 -18.28 11.77
C ASP A 576 -13.12 -19.09 12.55
N ARG A 577 -14.02 -18.42 13.29
CA ARG A 577 -15.08 -19.06 14.09
C ARG A 577 -16.41 -19.28 13.36
N VAL A 578 -16.60 -18.74 12.15
CA VAL A 578 -17.88 -18.90 11.42
C VAL A 578 -18.19 -20.38 11.21
N ASN A 579 -19.29 -20.86 11.81
CA ASN A 579 -19.79 -22.21 11.59
C ASN A 579 -20.48 -22.31 10.20
N LEU A 580 -20.10 -23.32 9.41
CA LEU A 580 -20.57 -23.49 8.03
C LEU A 580 -22.02 -23.98 7.94
N ASP A 581 -22.51 -24.74 8.92
CA ASP A 581 -23.91 -25.16 8.98
C ASP A 581 -24.83 -23.99 9.33
N TYR A 582 -24.41 -23.14 10.27
CA TYR A 582 -25.09 -21.87 10.55
C TYR A 582 -25.16 -21.00 9.28
N LEU A 583 -24.01 -20.77 8.63
CA LEU A 583 -23.94 -19.98 7.39
C LEU A 583 -24.86 -20.56 6.29
N LYS A 584 -24.89 -21.88 6.12
CA LYS A 584 -25.78 -22.56 5.18
C LYS A 584 -27.26 -22.26 5.46
N LYS A 585 -27.68 -22.26 6.73
CA LYS A 585 -29.06 -21.92 7.13
C LYS A 585 -29.38 -20.45 6.87
N VAL A 586 -28.44 -19.54 7.16
CA VAL A 586 -28.57 -18.11 6.87
C VAL A 586 -28.72 -17.85 5.37
N LEU A 587 -27.84 -18.40 4.53
CA LEU A 587 -27.92 -18.27 3.07
C LEU A 587 -29.24 -18.86 2.52
N THR A 588 -29.70 -19.97 3.07
CA THR A 588 -30.99 -20.55 2.71
C THR A 588 -32.14 -19.59 3.05
N LYS A 589 -32.09 -18.93 4.21
CA LYS A 589 -33.12 -17.98 4.64
C LYS A 589 -33.17 -16.72 3.78
N PHE A 590 -32.01 -16.25 3.30
CA PHE A 590 -31.91 -15.15 2.32
C PHE A 590 -32.31 -15.56 0.89
N GLY A 591 -32.58 -16.84 0.63
CA GLY A 591 -33.07 -17.32 -0.66
C GLY A 591 -31.98 -17.66 -1.69
N PHE A 592 -30.72 -17.85 -1.27
CA PHE A 592 -29.65 -18.23 -2.21
C PHE A 592 -29.91 -19.59 -2.87
N PRO A 593 -29.55 -19.79 -4.15
CA PRO A 593 -29.76 -21.06 -4.84
C PRO A 593 -29.02 -22.22 -4.17
N ARG A 594 -29.68 -23.39 -4.08
CA ARG A 594 -29.08 -24.60 -3.47
C ARG A 594 -27.72 -24.99 -4.08
N PRO A 595 -27.51 -24.94 -5.41
CA PRO A 595 -26.20 -25.25 -6.00
C PRO A 595 -25.09 -24.31 -5.50
N LEU A 596 -25.37 -23.00 -5.45
CA LEU A 596 -24.42 -22.00 -4.94
C LEU A 596 -24.11 -22.20 -3.46
N ILE A 597 -25.11 -22.49 -2.63
CA ILE A 597 -24.91 -22.80 -1.21
C ILE A 597 -24.01 -24.04 -1.05
N LYS A 598 -24.26 -25.10 -1.84
CA LYS A 598 -23.42 -26.31 -1.85
C LYS A 598 -21.99 -26.01 -2.29
N CYS A 599 -21.82 -25.19 -3.32
CA CYS A 599 -20.51 -24.72 -3.79
C CYS A 599 -19.76 -24.01 -2.66
N ILE A 600 -20.36 -22.99 -2.03
CA ILE A 600 -19.75 -22.23 -0.93
C ILE A 600 -19.38 -23.14 0.25
N TYR A 601 -20.30 -24.01 0.66
CA TYR A 601 -20.09 -24.91 1.79
C TYR A 601 -18.85 -25.79 1.59
N LYS A 602 -18.76 -26.49 0.44
CA LYS A 602 -17.62 -27.34 0.12
C LYS A 602 -16.32 -26.55 -0.04
N LEU A 603 -16.38 -25.41 -0.73
CA LEU A 603 -15.21 -24.56 -0.98
C LEU A 603 -14.57 -24.03 0.32
N MET A 604 -15.37 -23.87 1.37
CA MET A 604 -14.90 -23.40 2.68
C MET A 604 -14.58 -24.53 3.67
N GLY A 605 -15.28 -25.67 3.60
CA GLY A 605 -15.14 -26.78 4.56
C GLY A 605 -14.13 -27.88 4.20
N ASP A 606 -13.84 -28.10 2.91
CA ASP A 606 -13.00 -29.22 2.45
C ASP A 606 -11.52 -28.82 2.27
N ASN A 607 -10.95 -28.03 3.18
CA ASN A 607 -9.62 -27.42 3.01
C ASN A 607 -8.53 -28.01 3.92
N LEU A 608 -7.34 -28.21 3.34
CA LEU A 608 -6.11 -28.55 4.04
C LEU A 608 -5.16 -27.34 4.04
N ILE A 609 -4.59 -27.05 5.20
CA ILE A 609 -3.72 -25.89 5.40
C ILE A 609 -2.38 -26.32 5.93
N ARG A 610 -1.30 -25.81 5.34
CA ARG A 610 0.05 -25.85 5.93
C ARG A 610 0.44 -24.47 6.44
N ILE A 611 1.01 -24.39 7.64
CA ILE A 611 1.43 -23.14 8.27
C ILE A 611 2.89 -22.88 7.91
N ASN A 612 3.19 -21.70 7.37
CA ASN A 612 4.55 -21.28 7.08
C ASN A 612 5.13 -20.52 8.27
N LEU A 613 6.12 -21.13 8.94
CA LEU A 613 6.82 -20.62 10.11
C LEU A 613 8.29 -20.45 9.77
N ASN A 614 8.76 -19.20 9.68
CA ASN A 614 10.15 -18.88 9.35
C ASN A 614 10.66 -19.54 8.06
N GLY A 615 9.79 -19.83 7.09
CA GLY A 615 10.14 -20.51 5.83
C GLY A 615 9.97 -22.04 5.86
N HIS A 616 9.68 -22.63 7.01
CA HIS A 616 9.37 -24.06 7.17
C HIS A 616 7.85 -24.29 7.13
N MET A 617 7.42 -25.39 6.51
CA MET A 617 6.00 -25.76 6.46
C MET A 617 5.68 -26.73 7.58
N SER A 618 4.57 -26.49 8.30
CA SER A 618 4.01 -27.44 9.25
C SER A 618 3.43 -28.68 8.55
N THR A 619 3.04 -29.67 9.36
CA THR A 619 2.09 -30.71 8.96
C THR A 619 0.72 -30.10 8.59
N GLU A 620 -0.10 -30.91 7.93
CA GLU A 620 -1.40 -30.47 7.42
C GLU A 620 -2.44 -30.33 8.55
N VAL A 621 -3.15 -29.21 8.53
CA VAL A 621 -4.28 -28.92 9.43
C VAL A 621 -5.56 -28.90 8.61
N ALA A 622 -6.53 -29.74 8.98
CA ALA A 622 -7.87 -29.71 8.40
C ALA A 622 -8.64 -28.49 8.89
N LYS A 623 -9.19 -27.69 7.97
CA LYS A 623 -10.00 -26.53 8.31
C LYS A 623 -11.49 -26.85 8.20
N LEU A 624 -12.08 -27.30 9.31
CA LEU A 624 -13.47 -27.76 9.37
C LEU A 624 -14.49 -26.64 9.68
N ARG A 625 -14.04 -25.46 10.15
CA ARG A 625 -14.85 -24.23 10.27
C ARG A 625 -14.09 -22.97 9.83
N GLY A 626 -14.84 -21.88 9.66
CA GLY A 626 -14.32 -20.55 9.39
C GLY A 626 -14.11 -20.22 7.91
N LEU A 627 -14.02 -18.92 7.62
CA LEU A 627 -13.83 -18.36 6.28
C LEU A 627 -12.34 -18.10 6.01
N LYS A 628 -11.89 -18.15 4.75
CA LYS A 628 -10.46 -17.94 4.41
C LYS A 628 -10.10 -16.45 4.51
N GLN A 629 -9.21 -16.07 5.42
CA GLN A 629 -8.72 -14.69 5.52
C GLN A 629 -7.84 -14.35 4.31
N GLY A 630 -8.26 -13.33 3.54
CA GLY A 630 -7.61 -12.91 2.29
C GLY A 630 -8.28 -13.42 1.02
N ASP A 631 -9.36 -14.19 1.13
CA ASP A 631 -10.23 -14.58 0.02
C ASP A 631 -11.23 -13.44 -0.31
N PRO A 632 -11.40 -13.04 -1.58
CA PRO A 632 -12.40 -12.08 -2.02
C PRO A 632 -13.85 -12.35 -1.55
N LEU A 633 -14.25 -13.61 -1.39
CA LEU A 633 -15.63 -13.98 -1.04
C LEU A 633 -15.92 -13.95 0.46
N SER A 634 -14.91 -14.16 1.30
CA SER A 634 -15.08 -14.24 2.75
C SER A 634 -15.75 -13.01 3.40
N PRO A 635 -15.43 -11.75 3.04
CA PRO A 635 -16.00 -10.59 3.71
C PRO A 635 -17.53 -10.49 3.57
N ILE A 636 -18.09 -10.78 2.40
CA ILE A 636 -19.54 -10.72 2.21
C ILE A 636 -20.24 -11.88 2.92
N LEU A 637 -19.64 -13.08 2.92
CA LEU A 637 -20.18 -14.21 3.66
C LEU A 637 -20.19 -13.95 5.16
N TYR A 638 -19.15 -13.30 5.69
CA TYR A 638 -19.12 -12.87 7.09
C TYR A 638 -20.24 -11.88 7.40
N ASN A 639 -20.42 -10.84 6.58
CA ASN A 639 -21.50 -9.88 6.80
C ASN A 639 -22.88 -10.55 6.76
N LEU A 640 -23.12 -11.46 5.80
CA LEU A 640 -24.36 -12.22 5.74
C LEU A 640 -24.55 -13.08 7.00
N ALA A 641 -23.49 -13.71 7.52
CA ALA A 641 -23.54 -14.49 8.74
C ALA A 641 -23.82 -13.64 9.99
N PHE A 642 -23.32 -12.40 10.04
CA PHE A 642 -23.45 -11.50 11.18
C PHE A 642 -24.77 -10.71 11.17
N GLU A 643 -25.35 -10.48 9.99
CA GLU A 643 -26.59 -9.71 9.81
C GLU A 643 -27.76 -10.14 10.72
N PRO A 644 -28.03 -11.44 10.97
CA PRO A 644 -29.14 -11.85 11.84
C PRO A 644 -29.01 -11.34 13.29
N PHE A 645 -27.78 -11.18 13.80
CA PHE A 645 -27.53 -10.57 15.11
C PHE A 645 -27.86 -9.07 15.09
N LEU A 646 -27.46 -8.36 14.03
CA LEU A 646 -27.77 -6.94 13.86
C LEU A 646 -29.27 -6.71 13.77
N LEU A 647 -29.97 -7.50 12.96
CA LEU A 647 -31.44 -7.43 12.81
C LEU A 647 -32.17 -7.75 14.12
N ALA A 648 -31.63 -8.66 14.94
CA ALA A 648 -32.22 -8.96 16.25
C ALA A 648 -32.24 -7.72 17.17
N ILE A 649 -31.17 -6.91 17.18
CA ILE A 649 -31.11 -5.66 17.96
C ILE A 649 -31.95 -4.56 17.29
N LEU A 650 -31.85 -4.39 15.97
CA LEU A 650 -32.54 -3.34 15.25
C LEU A 650 -34.07 -3.46 15.37
N HIS A 651 -34.60 -4.68 15.23
CA HIS A 651 -36.04 -4.96 15.32
C HIS A 651 -36.57 -5.06 16.75
N ASP A 652 -35.69 -5.02 17.76
CA ASP A 652 -36.09 -5.05 19.15
C ASP A 652 -36.69 -3.71 19.59
N ARG A 653 -38.03 -3.65 19.69
CA ARG A 653 -38.75 -2.41 20.05
C ARG A 653 -38.47 -1.91 21.47
N GLN A 654 -37.99 -2.77 22.35
CA GLN A 654 -37.67 -2.43 23.73
C GLN A 654 -36.18 -2.11 23.91
N PHE A 655 -35.40 -2.15 22.83
CA PHE A 655 -34.03 -1.66 22.80
C PHE A 655 -34.04 -0.22 22.30
N HIS A 656 -33.72 0.75 23.14
CA HIS A 656 -33.91 2.18 22.85
C HIS A 656 -32.72 2.78 22.09
N GLY A 657 -31.49 2.53 22.52
CA GLY A 657 -30.30 3.20 21.96
C GLY A 657 -30.36 4.73 22.09
N TYR A 658 -29.60 5.45 21.26
CA TYR A 658 -29.53 6.93 21.36
C TYR A 658 -30.47 7.64 20.38
N THR A 659 -31.20 8.66 20.83
CA THR A 659 -32.13 9.45 19.99
C THR A 659 -31.68 10.91 19.81
N MET A 660 -31.49 11.30 18.55
CA MET A 660 -31.15 12.67 18.12
C MET A 660 -32.21 13.18 17.15
N GLY A 661 -33.01 14.16 17.58
CA GLY A 661 -34.19 14.59 16.84
C GLY A 661 -35.21 13.46 16.77
N THR A 662 -35.63 13.09 15.56
CA THR A 662 -36.52 11.94 15.31
C THR A 662 -35.77 10.67 14.91
N ALA A 663 -34.43 10.70 14.86
CA ALA A 663 -33.61 9.56 14.46
C ALA A 663 -33.05 8.82 15.69
N THR A 664 -33.37 7.53 15.78
CA THR A 664 -32.84 6.62 16.79
C THR A 664 -31.72 5.77 16.21
N THR A 665 -30.55 5.78 16.86
CA THR A 665 -29.37 4.99 16.49
C THR A 665 -29.07 3.97 17.58
N LYS A 666 -29.33 2.69 17.29
CA LYS A 666 -29.03 1.58 18.22
C LYS A 666 -27.62 1.02 18.06
N LEU A 667 -27.16 0.88 16.82
CA LEU A 667 -25.85 0.33 16.51
C LEU A 667 -25.25 0.90 15.23
N LEU A 668 -23.92 0.84 15.16
CA LEU A 668 -23.07 1.20 14.03
C LEU A 668 -22.02 0.10 13.83
N CYS A 669 -22.05 -0.58 12.70
CA CYS A 669 -21.17 -1.70 12.41
C CYS A 669 -20.26 -1.45 11.21
N TYR A 670 -19.03 -1.92 11.30
CA TYR A 670 -18.11 -2.04 10.17
C TYR A 670 -17.41 -3.40 10.25
N ALA A 671 -17.91 -4.35 9.45
CA ALA A 671 -17.55 -5.76 9.55
C ALA A 671 -17.81 -6.28 10.97
N ASP A 672 -16.78 -6.78 11.66
CA ASP A 672 -16.81 -7.31 13.02
C ASP A 672 -16.81 -6.22 14.11
N ASP A 673 -16.35 -5.01 13.81
CA ASP A 673 -16.34 -3.87 14.75
C ASP A 673 -17.78 -3.32 14.89
N ALA A 674 -18.43 -3.61 16.03
CA ALA A 674 -19.80 -3.17 16.33
C ALA A 674 -19.83 -2.20 17.52
N LEU A 675 -20.30 -0.98 17.27
CA LEU A 675 -20.61 0.00 18.32
C LEU A 675 -22.10 -0.06 18.60
N VAL A 676 -22.48 -0.34 19.85
CA VAL A 676 -23.87 -0.37 20.30
C VAL A 676 -24.09 0.76 21.30
N PHE A 677 -25.15 1.55 21.11
CA PHE A 677 -25.58 2.57 22.06
C PHE A 677 -26.56 1.95 23.04
N VAL A 678 -26.34 2.16 24.32
CA VAL A 678 -27.13 1.59 25.41
C VAL A 678 -27.69 2.76 26.21
N HIS A 679 -29.01 2.85 26.30
CA HIS A 679 -29.69 3.93 27.01
C HIS A 679 -29.76 3.69 28.52
N ASP A 680 -29.90 2.43 28.94
CA ASP A 680 -30.10 2.05 30.34
C ASP A 680 -29.68 0.59 30.62
N ALA A 681 -29.82 0.14 31.86
CA ALA A 681 -29.48 -1.22 32.26
C ALA A 681 -30.38 -2.29 31.57
N GLN A 682 -31.58 -1.92 31.11
CA GLN A 682 -32.46 -2.82 30.37
C GLN A 682 -31.91 -3.06 28.97
N ASP A 683 -31.51 -2.01 28.24
CA ASP A 683 -30.81 -2.12 26.96
C ASP A 683 -29.56 -3.03 27.08
N LEU A 684 -28.76 -2.87 28.14
CA LEU A 684 -27.59 -3.72 28.39
C LEU A 684 -27.97 -5.19 28.54
N SER A 685 -28.99 -5.48 29.35
CA SER A 685 -29.47 -6.85 29.58
C SER A 685 -29.99 -7.49 28.29
N ARG A 686 -30.67 -6.71 27.45
CA ARG A 686 -31.14 -7.17 26.13
C ARG A 686 -30.00 -7.42 25.16
N LEU A 687 -28.97 -6.57 25.16
CA LEU A 687 -27.77 -6.79 24.37
C LEU A 687 -27.10 -8.12 24.73
N GLN A 688 -26.91 -8.40 26.02
CA GLN A 688 -26.34 -9.66 26.51
C GLN A 688 -27.17 -10.89 26.07
N LEU A 689 -28.51 -10.76 26.09
CA LEU A 689 -29.41 -11.81 25.59
C LEU A 689 -29.23 -12.05 24.08
N HIS A 690 -29.12 -11.00 23.27
CA HIS A 690 -28.89 -11.14 21.83
C HIS A 690 -27.50 -11.72 21.53
N MET A 691 -26.47 -11.30 22.27
CA MET A 691 -25.11 -11.82 22.16
C MET A 691 -25.04 -13.32 22.49
N SER A 692 -25.59 -13.73 23.64
CA SER A 692 -25.59 -15.14 24.06
C SER A 692 -26.30 -16.06 23.06
N ARG A 693 -27.47 -15.64 22.56
CA ARG A 693 -28.21 -16.38 21.52
C ARG A 693 -27.43 -16.49 20.22
N TYR A 694 -26.78 -15.41 19.77
CA TYR A 694 -25.96 -15.43 18.57
C TYR A 694 -24.75 -16.36 18.72
N CYS A 695 -24.05 -16.32 19.85
CA CYS A 695 -22.93 -17.21 20.14
C CYS A 695 -23.35 -18.70 20.11
N ALA A 696 -24.45 -19.04 20.79
CA ALA A 696 -24.99 -20.40 20.82
C ALA A 696 -25.46 -20.91 19.44
N ALA A 697 -25.99 -20.01 18.59
CA ALA A 697 -26.47 -20.34 17.25
C ALA A 697 -25.37 -20.50 16.19
N SER A 698 -24.21 -19.86 16.37
CA SER A 698 -23.20 -19.69 15.30
C SER A 698 -21.77 -20.12 15.65
N ASN A 699 -21.51 -20.48 16.92
CA ASN A 699 -20.18 -20.63 17.54
C ASN A 699 -19.30 -19.36 17.51
N ALA A 700 -19.87 -18.20 17.16
CA ALA A 700 -19.20 -16.93 17.38
C ALA A 700 -18.93 -16.71 18.87
N LYS A 701 -17.92 -15.91 19.18
CA LYS A 701 -17.57 -15.58 20.57
C LYS A 701 -17.16 -14.12 20.66
N PHE A 702 -17.75 -13.41 21.62
CA PHE A 702 -17.34 -12.05 21.98
C PHE A 702 -16.22 -12.09 23.01
N ASN A 703 -15.29 -11.14 22.90
CA ASN A 703 -14.20 -10.95 23.84
C ASN A 703 -14.58 -9.87 24.85
N TYR A 704 -15.18 -10.28 25.96
CA TYR A 704 -15.64 -9.35 27.00
C TYR A 704 -14.50 -8.49 27.58
N ASP A 705 -13.29 -9.05 27.75
CA ASP A 705 -12.11 -8.32 28.24
C ASP A 705 -11.64 -7.18 27.32
N LYS A 706 -12.05 -7.21 26.04
CA LYS A 706 -11.75 -6.17 25.06
C LYS A 706 -12.94 -5.30 24.72
N VAL A 707 -14.11 -5.56 25.30
CA VAL A 707 -15.23 -4.64 25.18
C VAL A 707 -14.85 -3.35 25.89
N GLN A 708 -14.93 -2.23 25.18
CA GLN A 708 -14.64 -0.93 25.74
C GLN A 708 -15.95 -0.14 25.85
N ALA A 709 -16.23 0.39 27.03
CA ALA A 709 -17.34 1.29 27.27
C ALA A 709 -16.87 2.74 27.25
N PHE A 710 -17.70 3.66 26.77
CA PHE A 710 -17.49 5.09 26.93
C PHE A 710 -18.81 5.82 27.21
N SER A 711 -18.73 6.88 28.00
CA SER A 711 -19.83 7.81 28.24
C SER A 711 -20.15 8.59 26.97
N VAL A 712 -21.39 8.62 26.50
CA VAL A 712 -21.71 9.33 25.25
C VAL A 712 -21.61 10.85 25.42
N SER A 713 -22.02 11.38 26.57
CA SER A 713 -21.91 12.80 26.92
C SER A 713 -20.47 13.21 27.29
N GLY A 714 -19.64 12.23 27.64
CA GLY A 714 -18.28 12.41 28.15
C GLY A 714 -18.22 12.58 29.68
N ARG A 715 -19.34 12.72 30.38
CA ARG A 715 -19.35 12.78 31.84
C ARG A 715 -18.93 11.44 32.45
N ASP A 716 -18.23 11.47 33.57
CA ASP A 716 -18.04 10.25 34.34
C ASP A 716 -19.35 9.88 35.04
N THR A 717 -19.93 8.76 34.62
CA THR A 717 -21.16 8.18 35.18
C THR A 717 -20.91 6.76 35.70
N TRP A 718 -19.65 6.46 36.04
CA TRP A 718 -19.26 5.13 36.51
C TRP A 718 -20.08 4.65 37.70
N ASP A 719 -20.46 5.50 38.65
CA ASP A 719 -21.26 5.11 39.82
C ASP A 719 -22.61 4.47 39.44
N ILE A 720 -23.19 4.87 38.30
CA ILE A 720 -24.45 4.30 37.77
C ILE A 720 -24.18 2.96 37.06
N TRP A 721 -23.05 2.87 36.36
CA TRP A 721 -22.72 1.78 35.45
C TRP A 721 -21.85 0.68 36.04
N GLN A 722 -21.22 0.91 37.19
CA GLN A 722 -20.26 0.00 37.81
C GLN A 722 -20.86 -1.40 37.99
N VAL A 723 -22.04 -1.50 38.60
CA VAL A 723 -22.67 -2.80 38.88
C VAL A 723 -23.10 -3.50 37.58
N PRO A 724 -23.87 -2.88 36.66
CA PRO A 724 -24.24 -3.54 35.40
C PRO A 724 -23.04 -3.93 34.52
N LEU A 725 -22.02 -3.07 34.40
CA LEU A 725 -20.85 -3.32 33.57
C LEU A 725 -19.90 -4.36 34.16
N SER A 726 -19.75 -4.41 35.49
CA SER A 726 -18.92 -5.43 36.16
C SER A 726 -19.43 -6.84 35.92
N HIS A 727 -20.76 -7.04 35.87
CA HIS A 727 -21.36 -8.32 35.48
C HIS A 727 -21.03 -8.72 34.03
N ALA A 728 -20.70 -7.76 33.18
CA ALA A 728 -20.26 -7.99 31.80
C ALA A 728 -18.72 -8.08 31.67
N HIS A 729 -17.98 -8.12 32.78
CA HIS A 729 -16.52 -8.06 32.85
C HIS A 729 -15.92 -6.76 32.28
N ILE A 730 -16.69 -5.69 32.23
CA ILE A 730 -16.23 -4.36 31.80
C ILE A 730 -15.83 -3.59 33.06
N THR A 731 -14.54 -3.27 33.17
CA THR A 731 -13.95 -2.69 34.38
C THR A 731 -13.75 -1.17 34.31
N HIS A 732 -13.98 -0.56 33.15
CA HIS A 732 -13.73 0.86 32.93
C HIS A 732 -14.76 1.48 31.97
N LEU A 733 -15.22 2.67 32.29
CA LEU A 733 -16.06 3.52 31.44
C LEU A 733 -15.24 4.74 31.02
N HIS A 734 -14.83 4.80 29.75
CA HIS A 734 -14.05 5.93 29.25
C HIS A 734 -14.88 7.23 29.28
N SER A 735 -14.30 8.30 29.80
CA SER A 735 -14.94 9.61 29.96
C SER A 735 -13.97 10.76 29.65
N VAL A 736 -14.36 12.01 29.96
CA VAL A 736 -13.49 13.19 29.87
C VAL A 736 -12.29 13.12 30.82
N GLU A 737 -12.34 12.29 31.86
CA GLU A 737 -11.31 12.16 32.90
C GLU A 737 -10.11 11.34 32.42
N ASP A 738 -10.29 10.49 31.40
CA ASP A 738 -9.19 9.78 30.77
C ASP A 738 -8.26 10.73 30.01
N ASP A 739 -6.96 10.52 30.16
CA ASP A 739 -5.93 11.27 29.42
C ASP A 739 -5.89 10.92 27.93
N GLU A 740 -6.22 9.68 27.55
CA GLU A 740 -6.15 9.19 26.17
C GLU A 740 -7.55 8.96 25.59
N PRO A 741 -7.84 9.40 24.35
CA PRO A 741 -9.14 9.16 23.75
C PRO A 741 -9.29 7.69 23.32
N LEU A 742 -10.49 7.16 23.50
CA LEU A 742 -10.89 5.88 22.93
C LEU A 742 -10.85 5.94 21.38
N ILE A 743 -10.37 4.88 20.72
CA ILE A 743 -10.24 4.84 19.25
C ILE A 743 -11.30 3.93 18.63
N TYR A 744 -12.22 4.51 17.84
CA TYR A 744 -13.23 3.77 17.09
C TYR A 744 -12.98 3.86 15.58
N LEU A 745 -12.78 2.72 14.90
CA LEU A 745 -12.43 2.63 13.46
C LEU A 745 -11.23 3.51 13.06
N GLY A 746 -10.32 3.79 13.98
CA GLY A 746 -9.18 4.69 13.77
C GLY A 746 -9.47 6.18 13.95
N PHE A 747 -10.69 6.56 14.33
CA PHE A 747 -11.07 7.92 14.74
C PHE A 747 -11.01 8.04 16.28
N PRO A 748 -10.31 9.05 16.82
CA PRO A 748 -10.33 9.31 18.26
C PRO A 748 -11.66 9.92 18.71
N LEU A 749 -12.29 9.31 19.71
CA LEU A 749 -13.47 9.81 20.40
C LEU A 749 -13.03 10.84 21.46
N VAL A 750 -12.62 12.02 21.01
CA VAL A 750 -12.07 13.07 21.87
C VAL A 750 -13.18 13.73 22.67
N GLN A 751 -13.13 13.69 23.99
CA GLN A 751 -14.09 14.32 24.90
C GLN A 751 -13.47 15.48 25.69
N SER A 752 -12.15 15.47 25.90
CA SER A 752 -11.43 16.52 26.65
C SER A 752 -10.29 17.18 25.85
N ARG A 753 -9.82 18.34 26.34
CA ARG A 753 -8.65 19.03 25.76
C ARG A 753 -7.37 18.20 25.90
N ILE A 754 -7.23 17.45 26.99
CA ILE A 754 -6.05 16.62 27.29
C ILE A 754 -5.96 15.48 26.26
N GLN A 755 -7.06 14.75 26.07
CA GLN A 755 -7.18 13.70 25.04
C GLN A 755 -6.81 14.19 23.65
N ARG A 756 -7.27 15.40 23.26
CA ARG A 756 -6.90 16.02 21.98
C ARG A 756 -5.39 16.24 21.88
N VAL A 757 -4.77 16.80 22.92
CA VAL A 757 -3.33 17.11 22.95
C VAL A 757 -2.52 15.82 22.87
N ASN A 758 -2.88 14.79 23.64
CA ASN A 758 -2.19 13.50 23.65
C ASN A 758 -2.29 12.79 22.30
N PHE A 759 -3.49 12.74 21.71
CA PHE A 759 -3.68 12.21 20.36
C PHE A 759 -2.85 12.95 19.31
N MET A 760 -2.87 14.30 19.33
CA MET A 760 -2.08 15.11 18.41
C MET A 760 -0.58 14.95 18.62
N GLY A 761 -0.14 14.75 19.87
CA GLY A 761 1.23 14.39 20.23
C GLY A 761 1.65 13.07 19.61
N ALA A 762 0.85 12.02 19.77
CA ALA A 762 1.09 10.71 19.18
C ALA A 762 1.12 10.76 17.63
N LEU A 763 0.19 11.49 17.01
CA LEU A 763 0.13 11.68 15.57
C LEU A 763 1.37 12.44 15.04
N THR A 764 1.79 13.48 15.76
CA THR A 764 3.01 14.24 15.47
C THR A 764 4.25 13.36 15.55
N THR A 765 4.38 12.55 16.59
CA THR A 765 5.49 11.60 16.75
C THR A 765 5.53 10.59 15.60
N LYS A 766 4.37 10.04 15.21
CA LYS A 766 4.26 9.12 14.06
C LYS A 766 4.76 9.74 12.75
N ILE A 767 4.50 11.03 12.53
CA ILE A 767 4.99 11.76 11.35
C ILE A 767 6.49 12.06 11.47
N LYS A 768 6.98 12.47 12.65
CA LYS A 768 8.42 12.68 12.89
C LYS A 768 9.23 11.42 12.61
N THR A 769 8.79 10.27 13.11
CA THR A 769 9.46 8.98 12.86
C THR A 769 9.44 8.64 11.37
N ALA A 770 8.33 8.87 10.67
CA ALA A 770 8.26 8.66 9.23
C ALA A 770 9.19 9.61 8.45
N ILE A 771 9.28 10.88 8.85
CA ILE A 771 10.23 11.85 8.30
C ILE A 771 11.65 11.35 8.47
N GLN A 772 12.04 10.91 9.67
CA GLN A 772 13.39 10.38 9.93
C GLN A 772 13.72 9.20 9.01
N ILE A 773 12.80 8.23 8.89
CA ILE A 773 12.97 7.05 8.02
C ILE A 773 13.12 7.44 6.55
N HIS A 774 12.32 8.39 6.06
CA HIS A 774 12.34 8.78 4.64
C HIS A 774 13.44 9.80 4.31
N SER A 775 13.94 10.51 5.31
CA SER A 775 15.00 11.53 5.15
C SER A 775 16.40 10.95 4.93
N VAL A 776 16.59 9.63 5.07
CA VAL A 776 17.87 8.96 4.73
C VAL A 776 18.07 8.78 3.22
N ARG A 777 17.06 9.12 2.42
CA ARG A 777 17.05 8.98 0.97
C ARG A 777 17.54 10.27 0.31
N SER A 778 18.36 10.14 -0.72
CA SER A 778 18.71 11.25 -1.61
C SER A 778 17.59 11.45 -2.64
N LEU A 779 16.68 12.39 -2.37
CA LEU A 779 15.46 12.64 -3.16
C LEU A 779 15.44 14.02 -3.80
N SER A 780 15.07 14.10 -5.09
CA SER A 780 14.86 15.38 -5.81
C SER A 780 13.75 16.23 -5.18
N VAL A 781 13.63 17.50 -5.60
CA VAL A 781 12.50 18.36 -5.19
C VAL A 781 11.14 17.67 -5.48
N VAL A 782 11.00 17.05 -6.64
CA VAL A 782 9.80 16.28 -7.02
C VAL A 782 9.67 15.02 -6.16
N GLY A 783 10.76 14.29 -5.94
CA GLY A 783 10.78 13.10 -5.10
C GLY A 783 10.33 13.39 -3.67
N LYS A 784 10.82 14.49 -3.08
CA LYS A 784 10.40 14.95 -1.74
C LYS A 784 8.94 15.34 -1.69
N ALA A 785 8.44 16.14 -2.65
CA ALA A 785 7.02 16.46 -2.71
C ALA A 785 6.16 15.20 -2.83
N THR A 786 6.60 14.23 -3.64
CA THR A 786 5.92 12.94 -3.85
C THR A 786 5.88 12.11 -2.57
N VAL A 787 7.01 11.97 -1.87
CA VAL A 787 7.12 11.26 -0.59
C VAL A 787 6.29 11.95 0.49
N LEU A 788 6.37 13.27 0.57
CA LEU A 788 5.60 14.06 1.52
C LEU A 788 4.10 13.82 1.34
N ASN A 789 3.59 13.94 0.13
CA ASN A 789 2.17 13.71 -0.15
C ASN A 789 1.75 12.25 0.05
N SER A 790 2.54 11.31 -0.46
CA SER A 790 2.12 9.91 -0.60
C SER A 790 2.40 9.05 0.63
N LEU A 791 3.43 9.37 1.42
CA LEU A 791 3.89 8.54 2.54
C LEU A 791 3.83 9.24 3.90
N LEU A 792 3.97 10.57 3.94
CA LEU A 792 3.98 11.32 5.20
C LEU A 792 2.60 11.92 5.50
N LEU A 793 2.12 12.85 4.69
CA LEU A 793 0.84 13.53 4.88
C LEU A 793 -0.36 12.60 4.65
N SER A 794 -0.21 11.55 3.82
CA SER A 794 -1.24 10.53 3.63
C SER A 794 -1.68 9.84 4.92
N LYS A 795 -0.83 9.84 5.95
CA LYS A 795 -1.14 9.30 7.28
C LYS A 795 -2.21 10.12 8.03
N LEU A 796 -2.45 11.37 7.62
CA LEU A 796 -3.42 12.28 8.23
C LEU A 796 -4.82 12.11 7.63
N TRP A 797 -4.91 11.90 6.32
CA TRP A 797 -6.17 12.06 5.56
C TRP A 797 -7.31 11.14 5.99
N TYR A 798 -7.01 10.00 6.61
CA TYR A 798 -8.05 9.13 7.14
C TYR A 798 -8.75 9.77 8.34
N VAL A 799 -7.99 10.11 9.38
CA VAL A 799 -8.48 10.73 10.62
C VAL A 799 -9.18 12.07 10.34
N LEU A 800 -8.62 12.89 9.43
CA LEU A 800 -9.17 14.23 9.11
C LEU A 800 -10.52 14.23 8.39
N ARG A 801 -11.12 13.07 8.12
CA ARG A 801 -12.49 12.97 7.59
C ARG A 801 -13.56 13.22 8.66
N VAL A 802 -13.21 12.99 9.93
CA VAL A 802 -14.13 13.06 11.08
C VAL A 802 -13.53 13.90 12.20
N THR A 803 -12.21 13.85 12.40
CA THR A 803 -11.55 14.57 13.49
C THR A 803 -11.16 15.98 13.06
N PRO A 804 -11.72 17.02 13.71
CA PRO A 804 -11.40 18.41 13.42
C PRO A 804 -10.01 18.79 13.94
N LEU A 805 -9.32 19.70 13.22
CA LEU A 805 -8.03 20.25 13.65
C LEU A 805 -8.15 21.72 14.08
N THR A 806 -7.41 22.06 15.14
CA THR A 806 -7.20 23.45 15.54
C THR A 806 -6.14 24.11 14.66
N GLN A 807 -6.11 25.45 14.62
CA GLN A 807 -5.07 26.19 13.89
C GLN A 807 -3.64 25.91 14.40
N PRO A 808 -3.39 25.79 15.72
CA PRO A 808 -2.11 25.33 16.24
C PRO A 808 -1.68 23.95 15.70
N ASP A 809 -2.60 22.99 15.65
CA ASP A 809 -2.31 21.63 15.15
C ASP A 809 -1.84 21.67 13.68
N VAL A 810 -2.54 22.44 12.85
CA VAL A 810 -2.18 22.64 11.43
C VAL A 810 -0.80 23.27 11.28
N LYS A 811 -0.50 24.31 12.07
CA LYS A 811 0.82 24.98 12.05
C LYS A 811 1.94 24.00 12.43
N GLN A 812 1.73 23.19 13.47
CA GLN A 812 2.71 22.21 13.92
C GLN A 812 3.01 21.16 12.83
N LEU A 813 1.97 20.57 12.22
CA LEU A 813 2.12 19.58 11.16
C LEU A 813 2.75 20.17 9.89
N ARG A 814 2.38 21.41 9.53
CA ARG A 814 3.00 22.13 8.39
C ARG A 814 4.50 22.35 8.61
N SER A 815 4.92 22.72 9.82
CA SER A 815 6.34 22.90 10.14
C SER A 815 7.13 21.60 9.93
N LEU A 816 6.59 20.44 10.29
CA LEU A 816 7.22 19.14 10.02
C LEU A 816 7.34 18.84 8.52
N ALA A 817 6.31 19.15 7.74
CA ALA A 817 6.35 19.02 6.29
C ALA A 817 7.45 19.89 5.67
N ILE A 818 7.56 21.15 6.10
CA ILE A 818 8.62 22.08 5.66
C ILE A 818 10.01 21.57 6.04
N LEU A 819 10.18 21.05 7.27
CA LEU A 819 11.44 20.46 7.74
C LEU A 819 11.92 19.33 6.81
N PHE A 820 11.00 18.46 6.37
CA PHE A 820 11.32 17.40 5.43
C PHE A 820 11.71 17.94 4.04
N LEU A 821 10.93 18.88 3.49
CA LEU A 821 11.19 19.43 2.15
C LEU A 821 12.54 20.15 2.10
N ARG A 822 12.86 20.97 3.11
CA ARG A 822 14.07 21.79 3.13
C ARG A 822 15.38 21.03 3.37
N LYS A 823 15.33 19.76 3.81
CA LYS A 823 16.56 18.99 4.11
C LYS A 823 17.50 18.95 2.89
N ASN A 824 18.75 19.37 3.00
CA ASN A 824 19.69 19.46 1.86
C ASN A 824 19.22 20.38 0.71
N ILE A 825 18.33 21.35 0.98
CA ILE A 825 17.93 22.40 0.03
C ILE A 825 18.10 23.74 0.71
N PHE A 826 19.05 24.53 0.21
CA PHE A 826 19.28 25.89 0.66
C PHE A 826 19.78 26.76 -0.52
N PRO A 827 19.21 27.96 -0.78
CA PRO A 827 18.02 28.56 -0.15
C PRO A 827 16.73 27.74 -0.28
N VAL A 828 15.82 27.90 0.69
CA VAL A 828 14.58 27.12 0.79
C VAL A 828 13.52 27.67 -0.16
N ILE A 829 12.88 26.79 -0.93
CA ILE A 829 11.72 27.15 -1.76
C ILE A 829 10.52 27.46 -0.85
N PRO A 830 9.81 28.60 -1.01
CA PRO A 830 8.68 28.99 -0.14
C PRO A 830 7.53 27.97 -0.15
N TRP A 831 6.86 27.78 1.00
CA TRP A 831 5.71 26.87 1.13
C TRP A 831 4.61 27.16 0.09
N LYS A 832 4.31 28.44 -0.16
CA LYS A 832 3.33 28.87 -1.17
C LYS A 832 3.68 28.34 -2.57
N THR A 833 4.95 28.24 -2.93
CA THR A 833 5.39 27.67 -4.21
C THR A 833 5.24 26.16 -4.25
N TRP A 834 5.52 25.44 -3.16
CA TRP A 834 5.37 23.98 -3.10
C TRP A 834 3.93 23.52 -3.33
N ILE A 835 2.96 24.26 -2.80
CA ILE A 835 1.53 23.90 -2.85
C ILE A 835 0.86 24.27 -4.18
N LEU A 836 1.49 25.13 -5.00
CA LEU A 836 0.95 25.46 -6.31
C LEU A 836 0.81 24.20 -7.19
N PRO A 837 -0.22 24.18 -8.05
CA PRO A 837 -0.35 23.17 -9.10
C PRO A 837 0.91 23.07 -9.99
N LYS A 838 1.13 21.90 -10.58
CA LYS A 838 2.33 21.65 -11.41
C LYS A 838 2.37 22.51 -12.67
N ASP A 839 1.22 22.76 -13.27
CA ASP A 839 0.97 23.67 -14.40
C ASP A 839 1.12 25.16 -14.02
N LYS A 840 1.20 25.48 -12.72
CA LYS A 840 1.53 26.81 -12.19
C LYS A 840 2.96 26.89 -11.61
N GLY A 841 3.83 25.93 -11.96
CA GLY A 841 5.22 25.88 -11.49
C GLY A 841 5.44 25.39 -10.07
N GLY A 842 4.41 24.90 -9.39
CA GLY A 842 4.56 24.23 -8.11
C GLY A 842 4.79 22.73 -8.22
N LEU A 843 4.70 22.04 -7.08
CA LEU A 843 4.87 20.59 -7.00
C LEU A 843 3.62 19.87 -6.47
N GLY A 844 2.52 20.61 -6.29
CA GLY A 844 1.25 20.08 -5.81
C GLY A 844 1.35 19.47 -4.41
N VAL A 845 2.22 20.01 -3.55
CA VAL A 845 2.24 19.61 -2.13
C VAL A 845 0.88 19.93 -1.53
N VAL A 846 0.29 18.95 -0.85
CA VAL A 846 -1.06 19.09 -0.35
C VAL A 846 -1.04 19.92 0.93
N ASP A 847 -1.63 21.12 0.90
CA ASP A 847 -1.83 21.91 2.11
C ASP A 847 -2.83 21.23 3.05
N ILE A 848 -2.44 21.07 4.32
CA ILE A 848 -3.17 20.29 5.31
C ILE A 848 -4.54 20.91 5.62
N GLN A 849 -4.62 22.24 5.74
CA GLN A 849 -5.87 22.94 6.02
C GLN A 849 -6.84 22.84 4.85
N THR A 850 -6.33 23.06 3.63
CA THR A 850 -7.11 22.94 2.40
C THR A 850 -7.60 21.51 2.22
N GLN A 851 -6.76 20.51 2.48
CA GLN A 851 -7.14 19.10 2.42
C GLN A 851 -8.16 18.69 3.48
N ALA A 852 -8.03 19.17 4.72
CA ALA A 852 -9.02 18.91 5.76
C ALA A 852 -10.40 19.46 5.35
N SER A 853 -10.43 20.69 4.85
CA SER A 853 -11.64 21.34 4.33
C SER A 853 -12.22 20.56 3.13
N ALA A 854 -11.36 20.08 2.22
CA ALA A 854 -11.74 19.25 1.08
C ALA A 854 -12.31 17.88 1.47
N LEU A 855 -11.88 17.31 2.60
CA LEU A 855 -12.43 16.06 3.11
C LEU A 855 -13.82 16.30 3.73
N TYR A 856 -14.01 17.44 4.41
CA TYR A 856 -15.32 17.85 4.94
C TYR A 856 -16.30 18.33 3.88
N PHE A 857 -15.80 18.73 2.70
CA PHE A 857 -16.65 19.05 1.56
C PHE A 857 -17.62 17.92 1.19
N ARG A 858 -17.23 16.64 1.41
CA ARG A 858 -18.13 15.49 1.20
C ARG A 858 -19.38 15.55 2.09
N TRP A 859 -19.26 16.06 3.31
CA TRP A 859 -20.37 16.21 4.25
C TRP A 859 -21.17 17.49 3.98
N LEU A 860 -20.48 18.54 3.54
CA LEU A 860 -21.07 19.82 3.20
C LEU A 860 -21.89 19.80 1.91
N HIS A 861 -21.39 19.16 0.84
CA HIS A 861 -21.98 19.20 -0.49
C HIS A 861 -23.45 18.72 -0.51
N PRO A 862 -23.80 17.56 0.08
CA PRO A 862 -25.20 17.14 0.19
C PRO A 862 -26.10 18.15 0.90
N LEU A 863 -25.59 18.83 1.92
CA LEU A 863 -26.34 19.82 2.70
C LEU A 863 -26.61 21.12 1.94
N LEU A 864 -25.81 21.41 0.90
CA LEU A 864 -25.98 22.61 0.07
C LEU A 864 -26.83 22.34 -1.18
N VAL A 865 -26.71 21.15 -1.76
CA VAL A 865 -27.23 20.85 -3.10
C VAL A 865 -28.56 20.11 -3.08
N TYR A 866 -28.78 19.22 -2.11
CA TYR A 866 -29.98 18.40 -2.10
C TYR A 866 -31.14 19.05 -1.35
N ASP A 867 -32.35 18.74 -1.82
CA ASP A 867 -33.58 19.13 -1.15
C ASP A 867 -33.73 18.43 0.21
N GLN A 868 -34.59 19.00 1.06
CA GLN A 868 -34.78 18.54 2.43
C GLN A 868 -35.21 17.07 2.51
N SER A 869 -36.03 16.58 1.58
CA SER A 869 -36.48 15.17 1.54
C SER A 869 -35.32 14.18 1.38
N VAL A 870 -34.34 14.50 0.53
CA VAL A 870 -33.13 13.67 0.32
C VAL A 870 -32.18 13.77 1.52
N ILE A 871 -32.06 14.96 2.11
CA ILE A 871 -31.30 15.17 3.35
C ILE A 871 -31.88 14.31 4.48
N ASP A 872 -33.20 14.30 4.64
CA ASP A 872 -33.90 13.58 5.70
C ASP A 872 -33.84 12.05 5.50
N ALA A 873 -33.78 11.58 4.26
CA ALA A 873 -33.62 10.15 3.96
C ALA A 873 -32.23 9.60 4.28
N HIS A 874 -31.19 10.45 4.29
CA HIS A 874 -29.81 10.03 4.53
C HIS A 874 -29.38 10.28 5.99
N PRO A 875 -29.00 9.24 6.77
CA PRO A 875 -28.83 9.37 8.22
C PRO A 875 -27.80 10.42 8.63
N VAL A 876 -26.64 10.47 7.98
CA VAL A 876 -25.60 11.46 8.31
C VAL A 876 -26.06 12.88 7.95
N SER A 877 -26.75 13.04 6.83
CA SER A 877 -27.16 14.36 6.33
C SER A 877 -28.27 14.93 7.22
N TYR A 878 -29.24 14.10 7.60
CA TYR A 878 -30.27 14.43 8.57
C TYR A 878 -29.65 14.89 9.90
N LEU A 879 -28.75 14.09 10.49
CA LEU A 879 -28.12 14.42 11.77
C LEU A 879 -27.28 15.70 11.70
N LEU A 880 -26.51 15.91 10.62
CA LEU A 880 -25.76 17.14 10.39
C LEU A 880 -26.67 18.37 10.25
N SER A 881 -27.73 18.25 9.45
CA SER A 881 -28.72 19.31 9.26
C SER A 881 -29.40 19.67 10.59
N TYR A 882 -29.86 18.67 11.33
CA TYR A 882 -30.46 18.83 12.65
C TYR A 882 -29.47 19.50 13.63
N HIS A 883 -28.22 19.04 13.66
CA HIS A 883 -27.18 19.60 14.51
C HIS A 883 -26.87 21.08 14.18
N LEU A 884 -26.75 21.42 12.89
CA LEU A 884 -26.56 22.81 12.43
C LEU A 884 -27.72 23.72 12.82
N ARG A 885 -28.97 23.26 12.62
CA ARG A 885 -30.17 24.02 12.99
C ARG A 885 -30.20 24.28 14.50
N ASN A 886 -29.98 23.24 15.29
CA ASN A 886 -30.03 23.33 16.75
C ASN A 886 -28.94 24.20 17.36
N MET A 887 -27.71 24.14 16.83
CA MET A 887 -26.62 24.97 17.35
C MET A 887 -26.78 26.45 17.03
N ASN A 888 -27.39 26.79 15.88
CA ASN A 888 -27.51 28.18 15.46
C ASN A 888 -28.89 28.79 15.72
N GLY A 889 -29.90 27.97 16.05
CA GLY A 889 -31.27 28.42 16.30
C GLY A 889 -31.99 28.91 15.05
N TYR A 890 -31.68 28.35 13.87
CA TYR A 890 -32.37 28.65 12.61
C TYR A 890 -33.11 27.43 12.08
N GLN A 891 -34.25 27.67 11.43
CA GLN A 891 -35.05 26.63 10.78
C GLN A 891 -34.33 25.98 9.58
N TYR A 892 -33.46 26.72 8.89
CA TYR A 892 -32.75 26.25 7.71
C TYR A 892 -31.24 26.21 7.96
N HIS A 893 -30.61 25.04 7.83
CA HIS A 893 -29.16 24.87 8.01
C HIS A 893 -28.32 25.65 6.99
N HIS A 894 -28.90 25.98 5.83
CA HIS A 894 -28.28 26.82 4.82
C HIS A 894 -27.87 28.20 5.36
N ILE A 895 -28.65 28.79 6.29
CA ILE A 895 -28.39 30.14 6.81
C ILE A 895 -26.99 30.24 7.45
N PRO A 896 -26.65 29.44 8.49
CA PRO A 896 -25.31 29.49 9.10
C PRO A 896 -24.17 29.01 8.17
N LEU A 897 -24.48 28.20 7.14
CA LEU A 897 -23.48 27.78 6.15
C LEU A 897 -23.14 28.93 5.19
N LEU A 898 -24.15 29.57 4.61
CA LEU A 898 -24.00 30.60 3.58
C LEU A 898 -23.58 31.97 4.15
N PHE A 899 -24.00 32.28 5.38
CA PHE A 899 -23.83 33.59 5.99
C PHE A 899 -22.98 33.52 7.26
N PRO A 900 -21.68 33.88 7.21
CA PRO A 900 -20.77 33.75 8.35
C PRO A 900 -21.21 34.51 9.61
N PHE A 901 -21.93 35.63 9.48
CA PHE A 901 -22.44 36.39 10.62
C PHE A 901 -23.61 35.69 11.35
N ALA A 902 -24.27 34.73 10.72
CA ALA A 902 -25.36 33.96 11.32
C ALA A 902 -24.87 32.81 12.21
N ARG A 903 -23.55 32.53 12.21
CA ARG A 903 -22.95 31.47 13.02
C ARG A 903 -22.93 31.89 14.49
N ARG A 904 -23.59 31.13 15.35
CA ARG A 904 -23.56 31.39 16.80
C ARG A 904 -22.31 30.75 17.42
N ASN A 905 -21.54 31.54 18.16
CA ASN A 905 -20.43 31.05 18.99
C ASN A 905 -20.94 30.65 20.39
N GLN A 906 -22.05 29.93 20.49
CA GLN A 906 -22.58 29.54 21.80
C GLN A 906 -21.84 28.32 22.36
N GLY A 907 -21.03 28.57 23.38
CA GLY A 907 -21.21 27.90 24.68
C GLY A 907 -20.73 26.47 24.87
N LEU A 908 -20.31 25.72 23.84
CA LEU A 908 -19.40 24.59 24.12
C LEU A 908 -18.08 25.23 24.56
N LYS A 909 -17.67 25.02 25.82
CA LYS A 909 -16.37 25.48 26.35
C LYS A 909 -15.32 25.32 25.25
N THR A 910 -14.42 26.30 25.09
CA THR A 910 -13.36 26.43 24.06
C THR A 910 -12.37 25.24 23.96
N GLN A 911 -12.73 24.08 24.50
CA GLN A 911 -11.96 22.86 24.67
C GLN A 911 -11.97 21.97 23.41
N ARG A 912 -12.98 22.07 22.53
CA ARG A 912 -13.13 21.24 21.31
C ARG A 912 -13.42 22.11 20.08
N THR A 913 -12.64 21.99 19.00
CA THR A 913 -13.12 22.37 17.66
C THR A 913 -14.19 21.37 17.25
N GLY A 914 -15.38 21.82 16.89
CA GLY A 914 -16.52 20.94 16.59
C GLY A 914 -16.58 20.52 15.11
N THR A 915 -17.40 19.51 14.81
CA THR A 915 -17.71 19.08 13.43
C THR A 915 -18.14 20.25 12.54
N VAL A 916 -18.96 21.13 13.09
CA VAL A 916 -19.54 22.28 12.35
C VAL A 916 -18.51 23.36 12.04
N ASP A 917 -17.51 23.59 12.88
CA ASP A 917 -16.42 24.52 12.58
C ASP A 917 -15.68 24.13 11.30
N MET A 918 -15.52 22.82 11.08
CA MET A 918 -14.88 22.30 9.87
C MET A 918 -15.78 22.44 8.63
N LEU A 919 -17.10 22.33 8.77
CA LEU A 919 -18.05 22.63 7.70
C LEU A 919 -18.01 24.12 7.34
N TYR A 920 -17.98 25.00 8.33
CA TYR A 920 -17.84 26.44 8.14
C TYR A 920 -16.55 26.80 7.40
N ARG A 921 -15.42 26.22 7.81
CA ARG A 921 -14.16 26.41 7.07
C ARG A 921 -14.29 25.91 5.64
N ALA A 922 -14.87 24.73 5.42
CA ALA A 922 -15.01 24.16 4.09
C ALA A 922 -15.86 25.04 3.15
N VAL A 923 -17.00 25.56 3.61
CA VAL A 923 -17.85 26.45 2.81
C VAL A 923 -17.21 27.82 2.58
N ASP A 924 -16.38 28.31 3.50
CA ASP A 924 -15.68 29.59 3.36
C ASP A 924 -14.53 29.53 2.35
N TYR A 925 -13.94 28.35 2.13
CA TYR A 925 -12.90 28.15 1.11
C TYR A 925 -13.46 28.08 -0.32
N LEU A 926 -14.76 27.82 -0.50
CA LEU A 926 -15.36 27.75 -1.82
C LEU A 926 -15.40 29.14 -2.48
N PRO A 927 -14.96 29.29 -3.74
CA PRO A 927 -15.18 30.50 -4.52
C PRO A 927 -16.68 30.80 -4.65
N LYS A 928 -17.08 32.04 -4.35
CA LYS A 928 -18.47 32.50 -4.41
C LYS A 928 -18.56 33.97 -4.84
N SER A 929 -19.57 34.30 -5.67
CA SER A 929 -20.01 35.68 -5.95
C SER A 929 -21.53 35.75 -5.91
N TYR A 930 -22.09 36.63 -5.10
CA TYR A 930 -23.55 36.75 -4.95
C TYR A 930 -24.17 37.85 -5.82
N GLU A 931 -23.40 38.48 -6.71
CA GLU A 931 -23.87 39.61 -7.53
C GLU A 931 -25.01 39.23 -8.49
N ALA A 932 -24.91 38.04 -9.09
CA ALA A 932 -25.89 37.51 -10.04
C ALA A 932 -27.01 36.69 -9.39
N ALA A 933 -26.95 36.42 -8.08
CA ALA A 933 -27.98 35.63 -7.41
C ALA A 933 -29.32 36.38 -7.35
N ARG A 934 -30.43 35.62 -7.41
CA ARG A 934 -31.80 36.10 -7.25
C ARG A 934 -32.53 35.14 -6.31
N ILE A 935 -33.09 35.64 -5.22
CA ILE A 935 -33.90 34.84 -4.27
C ILE A 935 -35.39 35.18 -4.45
N ASN A 936 -36.29 34.29 -4.02
CA ASN A 936 -37.73 34.58 -3.96
C ASN A 936 -38.11 35.29 -2.64
N THR A 937 -39.35 35.77 -2.58
CA THR A 937 -39.89 36.50 -1.42
C THR A 937 -39.95 35.62 -0.17
N ALA A 938 -40.29 34.34 -0.31
CA ALA A 938 -40.29 33.37 0.79
C ALA A 938 -38.90 33.20 1.43
N THR A 939 -37.85 32.95 0.62
CA THR A 939 -36.47 32.86 1.11
C THR A 939 -36.03 34.17 1.74
N ALA A 940 -36.34 35.32 1.14
CA ALA A 940 -35.98 36.63 1.69
C ALA A 940 -36.54 36.83 3.11
N MET A 941 -37.80 36.46 3.35
CA MET A 941 -38.45 36.58 4.66
C MET A 941 -37.86 35.64 5.72
N ALA A 942 -37.26 34.52 5.31
CA ALA A 942 -36.60 33.55 6.18
C ALA A 942 -35.15 33.93 6.55
N LEU A 943 -34.58 35.01 5.98
CA LEU A 943 -33.20 35.42 6.26
C LEU A 943 -33.07 36.25 7.55
N PRO A 944 -31.89 36.21 8.21
CA PRO A 944 -31.53 37.22 9.19
C PRO A 944 -31.49 38.61 8.53
N LEU A 945 -31.88 39.65 9.25
CA LEU A 945 -31.94 41.01 8.72
C LEU A 945 -30.59 41.50 8.16
N GLN A 946 -29.48 41.13 8.81
CA GLN A 946 -28.12 41.46 8.34
C GLN A 946 -27.78 40.84 6.97
N ALA A 947 -28.49 39.79 6.53
CA ALA A 947 -28.32 39.22 5.19
C ALA A 947 -28.94 40.09 4.09
N ALA A 948 -29.77 41.07 4.42
CA ALA A 948 -30.42 41.92 3.43
C ALA A 948 -29.54 43.08 2.95
N PHE A 949 -28.53 43.51 3.73
CA PHE A 949 -27.72 44.69 3.44
C PHE A 949 -26.22 44.48 3.67
N TYR A 950 -25.41 45.39 3.12
CA TYR A 950 -23.98 45.52 3.39
C TYR A 950 -23.59 46.97 3.65
N VAL A 951 -22.46 47.14 4.35
CA VAL A 951 -21.81 48.45 4.57
C VAL A 951 -20.79 48.65 3.45
N PRO A 952 -20.94 49.66 2.57
CA PRO A 952 -19.94 49.97 1.54
C PRO A 952 -18.58 50.32 2.19
N PRO A 953 -17.43 50.02 1.54
CA PRO A 953 -16.11 50.35 2.09
C PRO A 953 -15.91 51.84 2.43
N SER A 954 -16.67 52.72 1.77
CA SER A 954 -16.66 54.17 1.98
C SER A 954 -17.50 54.65 3.17
N SER A 955 -18.22 53.75 3.86
CA SER A 955 -19.14 54.08 4.96
C SER A 955 -18.50 53.79 6.32
N SER A 956 -18.68 54.70 7.29
CA SER A 956 -18.23 54.53 8.69
C SER A 956 -19.31 53.93 9.61
N LEU A 957 -20.49 53.57 9.07
CA LEU A 957 -21.62 53.08 9.85
C LEU A 957 -21.36 51.69 10.42
N VAL A 958 -21.48 51.54 11.74
CA VAL A 958 -21.41 50.24 12.43
C VAL A 958 -22.82 49.70 12.67
N VAL A 959 -23.11 48.49 12.16
CA VAL A 959 -24.41 47.83 12.35
C VAL A 959 -24.65 47.51 13.83
N PRO A 960 -25.74 48.02 14.45
CA PRO A 960 -26.04 47.81 15.86
C PRO A 960 -26.21 46.32 16.23
N ARG A 961 -25.81 45.91 17.44
CA ARG A 961 -25.92 44.51 17.91
C ARG A 961 -27.36 43.96 17.80
N ARG A 962 -28.38 44.78 18.06
CA ARG A 962 -29.80 44.35 17.97
C ARG A 962 -30.23 44.00 16.55
N VAL A 963 -29.73 44.73 15.55
CA VAL A 963 -29.99 44.46 14.13
C VAL A 963 -29.44 43.09 13.72
N LYS A 964 -28.35 42.63 14.36
CA LYS A 964 -27.77 41.30 14.13
C LYS A 964 -28.62 40.14 14.68
N ALA A 965 -29.60 40.43 15.54
CA ALA A 965 -30.49 39.44 16.14
C ALA A 965 -31.89 39.41 15.50
N MET A 966 -32.19 40.34 14.60
CA MET A 966 -33.48 40.45 13.91
C MET A 966 -33.53 39.57 12.66
N MET A 967 -34.73 39.13 12.30
CA MET A 967 -35.08 38.50 11.03
C MET A 967 -35.58 39.56 10.05
N VAL A 968 -35.54 39.26 8.74
CA VAL A 968 -36.16 40.12 7.72
C VAL A 968 -37.65 40.28 8.00
N SER A 969 -38.35 39.20 8.38
CA SER A 969 -39.78 39.22 8.75
C SER A 969 -40.14 40.09 9.96
N ASP A 970 -39.17 40.45 10.81
CA ASP A 970 -39.41 41.38 11.91
C ASP A 970 -39.64 42.80 11.38
N VAL A 971 -38.98 43.16 10.27
CA VAL A 971 -38.87 44.55 9.79
C VAL A 971 -39.52 44.80 8.42
N PHE A 972 -39.60 43.76 7.60
CA PHE A 972 -40.25 43.77 6.29
C PHE A 972 -41.54 42.96 6.32
N GLN A 973 -42.43 43.23 5.38
CA GLN A 973 -43.65 42.48 5.10
C GLN A 973 -43.77 42.18 3.61
N TYR A 974 -44.52 41.14 3.28
CA TYR A 974 -44.77 40.69 1.91
C TYR A 974 -46.11 41.23 1.41
N ASP A 975 -46.11 41.92 0.27
CA ASP A 975 -47.32 42.31 -0.45
C ASP A 975 -47.70 41.21 -1.45
N ALA A 976 -48.78 40.48 -1.16
CA ALA A 976 -49.25 39.38 -1.99
C ALA A 976 -49.85 39.82 -3.34
N ARG A 977 -50.28 41.08 -3.48
CA ARG A 977 -50.91 41.59 -4.72
C ARG A 977 -49.85 41.95 -5.75
N LEU A 978 -48.76 42.57 -5.29
CA LEU A 978 -47.67 43.05 -6.13
C LEU A 978 -46.42 42.13 -6.08
N ASN A 979 -46.47 41.10 -5.24
CA ASN A 979 -45.44 40.09 -5.03
C ASN A 979 -44.03 40.67 -4.83
N PHE A 980 -43.91 41.50 -3.79
CA PHE A 980 -42.63 42.06 -3.36
C PHE A 980 -42.59 42.24 -1.84
N VAL A 981 -41.38 42.41 -1.32
CA VAL A 981 -41.08 42.59 0.09
C VAL A 981 -40.81 44.06 0.34
N HIS A 982 -41.52 44.67 1.28
CA HIS A 982 -41.34 46.09 1.60
C HIS A 982 -41.27 46.32 3.10
N TRP A 983 -40.76 47.48 3.48
CA TRP A 983 -40.63 47.87 4.88
C TRP A 983 -42.02 47.99 5.54
N LYS A 984 -42.18 47.47 6.76
CA LYS A 984 -43.41 47.65 7.56
C LYS A 984 -43.62 49.13 7.91
N ASP A 985 -44.87 49.59 8.07
CA ASP A 985 -45.11 50.98 8.51
C ASP A 985 -44.37 51.24 9.83
N THR A 986 -43.68 52.38 9.95
CA THR A 986 -42.96 52.77 11.17
C THR A 986 -43.82 52.81 12.44
N ARG A 987 -45.16 52.84 12.29
CA ARG A 987 -46.16 52.79 13.35
C ARG A 987 -46.64 51.36 13.66
N ASP A 988 -46.14 50.35 12.96
CA ASP A 988 -46.50 48.94 13.16
C ASP A 988 -46.18 48.50 14.60
N PRO A 989 -47.17 47.93 15.34
CA PRO A 989 -46.98 47.50 16.72
C PRO A 989 -45.83 46.50 16.91
N SER A 990 -45.56 45.65 15.92
CA SER A 990 -44.46 44.69 15.95
C SER A 990 -43.08 45.35 15.93
N LEU A 991 -42.96 46.56 15.36
CA LEU A 991 -41.74 47.36 15.36
C LEU A 991 -41.55 48.12 16.68
N LEU A 992 -42.63 48.43 17.41
CA LEU A 992 -42.57 49.13 18.72
C LEU A 992 -41.86 48.30 19.79
N ASN A 993 -41.90 46.96 19.67
CA ASN A 993 -41.13 46.03 20.51
C ASN A 993 -39.61 46.30 20.43
N TRP A 994 -39.14 46.93 19.34
CA TRP A 994 -37.74 47.16 19.03
C TRP A 994 -37.33 48.65 19.13
N LYS A 995 -37.80 49.34 20.18
CA LYS A 995 -37.65 50.78 20.58
C LYS A 995 -36.58 51.70 19.91
N ARG A 996 -35.46 51.23 19.33
CA ARG A 996 -34.39 52.05 18.67
C ARG A 996 -33.63 51.43 17.48
N ALA A 997 -33.79 50.16 17.13
CA ALA A 997 -32.95 49.50 16.09
C ALA A 997 -33.39 49.75 14.62
N PRO A 998 -34.70 49.76 14.28
CA PRO A 998 -35.16 49.88 12.89
C PRO A 998 -34.81 51.23 12.22
N SER A 999 -34.85 52.34 12.97
CA SER A 999 -34.63 53.69 12.43
C SER A 999 -33.19 53.93 11.97
N THR A 1000 -32.21 53.25 12.57
CA THR A 1000 -30.80 53.38 12.16
C THR A 1000 -30.53 52.68 10.84
N VAL A 1001 -31.14 51.51 10.62
CA VAL A 1001 -31.06 50.78 9.33
C VAL A 1001 -31.75 51.58 8.23
N PHE A 1002 -32.95 52.11 8.51
CA PHE A 1002 -33.68 52.95 7.56
C PHE A 1002 -32.91 54.22 7.18
N LYS A 1003 -32.40 54.97 8.17
CA LYS A 1003 -31.56 56.16 7.92
C LYS A 1003 -30.27 55.80 7.17
N GLY A 1004 -29.66 54.65 7.47
CA GLY A 1004 -28.47 54.16 6.79
C GLY A 1004 -28.74 53.85 5.31
N LEU A 1005 -29.87 53.21 5.00
CA LEU A 1005 -30.30 52.94 3.61
C LEU A 1005 -30.63 54.24 2.87
N ALA A 1006 -31.37 55.15 3.50
CA ALA A 1006 -31.75 56.44 2.91
C ALA A 1006 -30.54 57.36 2.63
N SER A 1007 -29.50 57.30 3.47
CA SER A 1007 -28.25 58.06 3.31
C SER A 1007 -27.17 57.33 2.50
N ALA A 1008 -27.48 56.18 1.89
CA ALA A 1008 -26.55 55.30 1.17
C ALA A 1008 -25.34 54.79 1.98
N GLN A 1009 -25.37 54.94 3.32
CA GLN A 1009 -24.40 54.35 4.25
C GLN A 1009 -24.59 52.83 4.42
N LEU A 1010 -25.78 52.33 4.07
CA LEU A 1010 -26.09 50.91 3.83
C LEU A 1010 -26.64 50.76 2.43
N LYS A 1011 -26.37 49.62 1.80
CA LYS A 1011 -26.99 49.22 0.53
C LYS A 1011 -27.60 47.84 0.66
N PHE A 1012 -28.72 47.61 -0.03
CA PHE A 1012 -29.25 46.26 -0.18
C PHE A 1012 -28.23 45.36 -0.86
N GLN A 1013 -28.19 44.10 -0.45
CA GLN A 1013 -27.42 43.09 -1.15
C GLN A 1013 -27.96 42.90 -2.57
N PRO A 1014 -27.10 42.66 -3.58
CA PRO A 1014 -27.53 42.51 -4.97
C PRO A 1014 -28.60 41.44 -5.20
N TYR A 1015 -28.59 40.39 -4.38
CA TYR A 1015 -29.60 39.32 -4.43
C TYR A 1015 -30.91 39.65 -3.71
N PHE A 1016 -30.90 40.62 -2.78
CA PHE A 1016 -32.07 41.01 -1.99
C PHE A 1016 -32.82 42.18 -2.64
N HIS A 1017 -32.10 43.13 -3.26
CA HIS A 1017 -32.71 44.28 -3.93
C HIS A 1017 -33.88 43.92 -4.90
N PRO A 1018 -33.79 42.85 -5.72
CA PRO A 1018 -34.86 42.49 -6.65
C PRO A 1018 -36.18 42.11 -5.98
N VAL A 1019 -36.16 41.53 -4.77
CA VAL A 1019 -37.39 41.18 -4.06
C VAL A 1019 -38.08 42.40 -3.46
N CYS A 1020 -37.42 43.56 -3.45
CA CYS A 1020 -38.01 44.83 -2.99
C CYS A 1020 -38.77 45.59 -4.09
N SER A 1021 -38.93 44.99 -5.27
CA SER A 1021 -39.66 45.57 -6.40
C SER A 1021 -40.78 44.63 -6.87
N PRO A 1022 -41.93 45.15 -7.34
CA PRO A 1022 -43.00 44.33 -7.87
C PRO A 1022 -42.54 43.36 -8.96
N ALA A 1023 -42.94 42.10 -8.87
CA ALA A 1023 -42.53 41.03 -9.78
C ALA A 1023 -43.65 40.00 -10.01
N PRO A 1024 -43.67 39.25 -11.12
CA PRO A 1024 -44.62 38.14 -11.32
C PRO A 1024 -44.49 37.08 -10.22
N LEU A 1025 -45.60 36.43 -9.84
CA LEU A 1025 -45.60 35.33 -8.85
C LEU A 1025 -44.58 34.23 -9.23
N VAL A 1026 -43.70 33.89 -8.28
CA VAL A 1026 -42.71 32.80 -8.35
C VAL A 1026 -42.99 31.83 -7.19
N ASP A 1027 -42.40 30.62 -7.22
CA ASP A 1027 -42.46 29.59 -6.16
C ASP A 1027 -42.63 30.15 -4.74
N SER A 1028 -43.64 29.63 -4.03
CA SER A 1028 -44.01 30.02 -2.66
C SER A 1028 -43.08 29.44 -1.59
N ASP A 1029 -42.24 28.47 -1.93
CA ASP A 1029 -41.44 27.72 -0.96
C ASP A 1029 -40.05 28.34 -0.77
N VAL A 1030 -39.50 28.21 0.44
CA VAL A 1030 -38.14 28.68 0.76
C VAL A 1030 -37.11 27.81 0.04
N SER A 1031 -36.33 28.41 -0.86
CA SER A 1031 -35.23 27.75 -1.57
C SER A 1031 -33.94 28.56 -1.52
N PHE A 1032 -32.84 27.89 -1.15
CA PHE A 1032 -31.48 28.45 -1.14
C PHE A 1032 -30.68 28.08 -2.41
N ALA A 1033 -31.23 27.27 -3.30
CA ALA A 1033 -30.56 26.83 -4.52
C ALA A 1033 -30.02 27.99 -5.39
N PRO A 1034 -30.74 29.12 -5.57
CA PRO A 1034 -30.20 30.25 -6.35
C PRO A 1034 -28.91 30.87 -5.80
N LEU A 1035 -28.74 30.86 -4.47
CA LEU A 1035 -27.51 31.30 -3.81
C LEU A 1035 -26.42 30.25 -3.94
N VAL A 1036 -26.77 28.97 -3.80
CA VAL A 1036 -25.83 27.84 -3.88
C VAL A 1036 -25.27 27.66 -5.30
N HIS A 1037 -26.07 27.90 -6.34
CA HIS A 1037 -25.61 27.79 -7.73
C HIS A 1037 -24.50 28.77 -8.10
N GLN A 1038 -24.27 29.81 -7.28
CA GLN A 1038 -23.15 30.74 -7.47
C GLN A 1038 -21.82 30.20 -6.93
N PHE A 1039 -21.82 29.07 -6.22
CA PHE A 1039 -20.58 28.36 -5.92
C PHE A 1039 -20.09 27.66 -7.18
N CYS A 1040 -18.92 28.07 -7.66
CA CYS A 1040 -18.31 27.54 -8.86
C CYS A 1040 -17.10 26.65 -8.54
N LEU A 1041 -16.91 25.63 -9.38
CA LEU A 1041 -15.72 24.79 -9.35
C LEU A 1041 -14.68 25.26 -10.37
N HIS A 1042 -13.49 24.69 -10.30
CA HIS A 1042 -12.35 25.06 -11.17
C HIS A 1042 -12.60 24.98 -12.68
N ASP A 1043 -13.58 24.19 -13.11
CA ASP A 1043 -14.00 23.98 -14.50
C ASP A 1043 -15.18 24.86 -14.91
N GLY A 1044 -15.62 25.76 -14.03
CA GLY A 1044 -16.78 26.62 -14.23
C GLY A 1044 -18.12 25.92 -14.00
N GLN A 1045 -18.13 24.64 -13.61
CA GLN A 1045 -19.39 23.95 -13.32
C GLN A 1045 -20.02 24.45 -12.02
N PRO A 1046 -21.36 24.65 -11.98
CA PRO A 1046 -22.08 24.92 -10.75
C PRO A 1046 -21.93 23.76 -9.77
N LEU A 1047 -21.88 24.08 -8.48
CA LEU A 1047 -21.76 23.10 -7.40
C LEU A 1047 -22.82 21.98 -7.46
N GLY A 1048 -24.03 22.32 -7.91
CA GLY A 1048 -25.16 21.40 -8.00
C GLY A 1048 -24.97 20.22 -8.96
N ASN A 1049 -24.18 20.41 -10.02
CA ASN A 1049 -23.96 19.38 -11.05
C ASN A 1049 -22.71 18.53 -10.80
N ALA A 1050 -22.00 18.79 -9.71
CA ALA A 1050 -20.68 18.22 -9.48
C ALA A 1050 -20.72 16.99 -8.58
N GLN A 1051 -19.90 16.00 -8.93
CA GLN A 1051 -19.57 14.93 -7.99
C GLN A 1051 -18.70 15.47 -6.85
N ALA A 1052 -19.18 15.31 -5.61
CA ALA A 1052 -18.45 15.72 -4.41
C ALA A 1052 -17.11 14.97 -4.27
N SER A 1053 -16.02 15.61 -4.69
CA SER A 1053 -14.68 15.05 -4.56
C SER A 1053 -13.70 16.03 -3.91
N ALA A 1054 -12.88 15.51 -3.01
CA ALA A 1054 -11.80 16.28 -2.38
C ALA A 1054 -10.77 16.78 -3.41
N LYS A 1055 -10.67 16.16 -4.58
CA LYS A 1055 -9.82 16.65 -5.67
C LYS A 1055 -10.44 17.90 -6.31
N THR A 1056 -11.72 17.84 -6.66
CA THR A 1056 -12.45 18.95 -7.30
C THR A 1056 -12.49 20.17 -6.40
N PHE A 1057 -12.78 19.99 -5.11
CA PHE A 1057 -12.70 21.06 -4.12
C PHE A 1057 -11.31 21.73 -4.10
N ARG A 1058 -10.24 20.93 -3.97
CA ARG A 1058 -8.88 21.47 -3.94
C ARG A 1058 -8.52 22.23 -5.21
N LEU A 1059 -8.85 21.69 -6.38
CA LEU A 1059 -8.57 22.38 -7.64
C LEU A 1059 -9.29 23.73 -7.69
N SER A 1060 -10.52 23.80 -7.18
CA SER A 1060 -11.29 25.04 -7.12
C SER A 1060 -10.63 26.07 -6.20
N VAL A 1061 -10.17 25.65 -5.02
CA VAL A 1061 -9.40 26.52 -4.09
C VAL A 1061 -8.03 26.93 -4.66
N LEU A 1062 -7.35 26.03 -5.38
CA LEU A 1062 -6.02 26.30 -5.95
C LEU A 1062 -6.10 27.16 -7.23
N SER A 1063 -7.22 27.15 -7.93
CA SER A 1063 -7.43 27.93 -9.15
C SER A 1063 -7.36 29.44 -8.88
N SER A 1064 -7.88 29.88 -7.73
CA SER A 1064 -7.86 31.28 -7.27
C SER A 1064 -6.53 31.72 -6.67
N MET A 1065 -5.54 30.83 -6.55
CA MET A 1065 -4.21 31.21 -6.06
C MET A 1065 -3.39 31.91 -7.15
N GLU A 1066 -2.89 33.09 -6.79
CA GLU A 1066 -1.95 33.86 -7.61
C GLU A 1066 -0.57 33.20 -7.67
N GLN A 1067 0.02 33.18 -8.87
CA GLN A 1067 1.37 32.70 -9.09
C GLN A 1067 2.39 33.80 -8.72
N PRO A 1068 3.51 33.47 -8.04
CA PRO A 1068 4.63 34.38 -7.91
C PRO A 1068 5.14 34.85 -9.28
N LEU A 1069 5.52 36.13 -9.41
CA LEU A 1069 6.01 36.73 -10.65
C LEU A 1069 7.07 35.89 -11.37
N ALA A 1070 8.01 35.30 -10.62
CA ALA A 1070 9.09 34.46 -11.17
C ALA A 1070 8.59 33.21 -11.93
N LEU A 1071 7.36 32.74 -11.67
CA LEU A 1071 6.78 31.55 -12.31
C LEU A 1071 5.80 31.92 -13.43
N GLN A 1072 5.38 33.18 -13.53
CA GLN A 1072 4.41 33.63 -14.53
C GLN A 1072 5.01 33.63 -15.95
N ASN A 1073 6.34 33.69 -16.07
CA ASN A 1073 7.05 33.64 -17.36
C ASN A 1073 7.03 32.24 -18.02
N VAL A 1074 6.54 31.21 -17.33
CA VAL A 1074 6.46 29.84 -17.86
C VAL A 1074 5.00 29.45 -18.05
N SER A 1075 4.63 29.09 -19.28
CA SER A 1075 3.27 28.66 -19.61
C SER A 1075 2.92 27.30 -18.98
N ALA A 1076 1.63 27.01 -18.85
CA ALA A 1076 1.15 25.73 -18.32
C ALA A 1076 1.59 24.52 -19.16
N SER A 1077 1.67 24.67 -20.50
CA SER A 1077 2.14 23.62 -21.41
C SER A 1077 3.63 23.33 -21.20
N HIS A 1078 4.45 24.36 -21.02
CA HIS A 1078 5.89 24.22 -20.76
C HIS A 1078 6.18 23.57 -19.40
N TRP A 1079 5.40 23.90 -18.37
CA TRP A 1079 5.46 23.17 -17.10
C TRP A 1079 5.13 21.69 -17.26
N LYS A 1080 4.05 21.37 -17.97
CA LYS A 1080 3.64 19.98 -18.21
C LYS A 1080 4.73 19.21 -18.96
N PHE A 1081 5.33 19.83 -19.98
CA PHE A 1081 6.48 19.30 -20.70
C PHE A 1081 7.64 19.02 -19.74
N PHE A 1082 8.10 20.01 -18.98
CA PHE A 1082 9.23 19.86 -18.04
C PHE A 1082 9.01 18.74 -17.02
N TRP A 1083 7.81 18.62 -16.44
CA TRP A 1083 7.51 17.56 -15.48
C TRP A 1083 7.39 16.17 -16.09
N SER A 1084 7.18 16.06 -17.39
CA SER A 1084 7.14 14.79 -18.12
C SER A 1084 8.54 14.25 -18.44
N LEU A 1085 9.57 15.10 -18.41
CA LEU A 1085 10.93 14.73 -18.77
C LEU A 1085 11.56 13.76 -17.76
N SER A 1086 12.16 12.69 -18.28
CA SER A 1086 13.02 11.76 -17.53
C SER A 1086 14.38 12.41 -17.26
N LEU A 1087 14.47 13.22 -16.20
CA LEU A 1087 15.67 13.96 -15.81
C LEU A 1087 16.35 13.35 -14.59
N THR A 1088 17.67 13.44 -14.52
CA THR A 1088 18.42 13.12 -13.30
C THR A 1088 18.10 14.11 -12.16
N TYR A 1089 18.41 13.71 -10.93
CA TYR A 1089 18.26 14.55 -9.73
C TYR A 1089 18.86 15.95 -9.92
N ILE A 1090 20.07 16.03 -10.48
CA ILE A 1090 20.80 17.29 -10.63
C ILE A 1090 20.17 18.14 -11.73
N GLN A 1091 19.96 17.58 -12.93
CA GLN A 1091 19.35 18.28 -14.06
C GLN A 1091 18.05 18.96 -13.66
N ARG A 1092 17.15 18.23 -12.99
CA ARG A 1092 15.86 18.77 -12.57
C ARG A 1092 15.99 19.85 -11.50
N ASN A 1093 16.83 19.62 -10.48
CA ASN A 1093 16.93 20.54 -9.36
C ASN A 1093 17.57 21.88 -9.74
N VAL A 1094 18.58 21.89 -10.61
CA VAL A 1094 19.28 23.12 -10.98
C VAL A 1094 18.33 24.06 -11.73
N ILE A 1095 17.63 23.53 -12.74
CA ILE A 1095 16.68 24.31 -13.55
C ILE A 1095 15.52 24.81 -12.70
N TYR A 1096 14.90 23.92 -11.91
CA TYR A 1096 13.77 24.33 -11.09
C TYR A 1096 14.17 25.40 -10.05
N ARG A 1097 15.39 25.33 -9.51
CA ARG A 1097 15.91 26.36 -8.60
C ARG A 1097 16.28 27.66 -9.29
N LEU A 1098 16.71 27.60 -10.54
CA LEU A 1098 16.92 28.79 -11.37
C LEU A 1098 15.60 29.53 -11.58
N ILE A 1099 14.57 28.83 -12.08
CA ILE A 1099 13.23 29.42 -12.36
C ILE A 1099 12.56 29.93 -11.08
N THR A 1100 12.66 29.19 -9.96
CA THR A 1100 12.08 29.62 -8.67
C THR A 1100 12.91 30.70 -7.96
N GLY A 1101 14.01 31.17 -8.55
CA GLY A 1101 14.91 32.15 -7.93
C GLY A 1101 15.58 31.65 -6.65
N CYS A 1102 15.68 30.35 -6.45
CA CYS A 1102 16.19 29.70 -5.24
C CYS A 1102 17.57 29.06 -5.44
N ILE A 1103 18.30 29.40 -6.49
CA ILE A 1103 19.67 28.94 -6.72
C ILE A 1103 20.66 29.63 -5.75
N PRO A 1104 21.68 28.94 -5.21
CA PRO A 1104 22.54 29.49 -4.17
C PRO A 1104 23.72 30.27 -4.77
N SER A 1105 23.45 31.41 -5.42
CA SER A 1105 24.51 32.29 -5.92
C SER A 1105 25.19 33.06 -4.78
N ARG A 1106 26.47 33.43 -4.90
CA ARG A 1106 27.18 34.14 -3.82
C ARG A 1106 26.48 35.41 -3.36
N SER A 1107 25.94 36.22 -4.28
CA SER A 1107 25.16 37.42 -3.89
C SER A 1107 23.97 37.07 -2.99
N ARG A 1108 23.23 35.99 -3.32
CA ARG A 1108 22.08 35.55 -2.52
C ARG A 1108 22.50 34.96 -1.18
N LEU A 1109 23.58 34.18 -1.16
CA LEU A 1109 24.12 33.58 0.06
C LEU A 1109 24.66 34.64 1.02
N HIS A 1110 25.40 35.63 0.51
CA HIS A 1110 25.88 36.79 1.27
C HIS A 1110 24.71 37.58 1.87
N TYR A 1111 23.67 37.87 1.07
CA TYR A 1111 22.47 38.55 1.56
C TYR A 1111 21.76 37.77 2.68
N MET A 1112 21.65 36.44 2.57
CA MET A 1112 20.94 35.61 3.55
C MET A 1112 21.77 35.30 4.81
N MET A 1113 23.10 35.17 4.67
CA MET A 1113 24.01 34.74 5.72
C MET A 1113 25.36 35.48 5.59
N PRO A 1114 25.37 36.81 5.84
CA PRO A 1114 26.56 37.64 5.59
C PRO A 1114 27.77 37.23 6.44
N GLY A 1115 27.55 36.67 7.64
CA GLY A 1115 28.61 36.16 8.51
C GLY A 1115 29.23 34.81 8.10
N VAL A 1116 28.63 34.08 7.15
CA VAL A 1116 29.20 32.83 6.60
C VAL A 1116 29.78 33.05 5.20
N PHE A 1117 29.17 33.96 4.44
CA PHE A 1117 29.58 34.31 3.09
C PHE A 1117 30.00 35.78 3.09
N GLU A 1118 31.28 36.05 3.32
CA GLU A 1118 31.79 37.42 3.54
C GLU A 1118 31.70 38.34 2.31
N SER A 1119 31.66 37.76 1.09
CA SER A 1119 31.54 38.54 -0.15
C SER A 1119 30.48 37.99 -1.10
N HIS A 1120 29.93 38.89 -1.90
CA HIS A 1120 29.04 38.58 -3.03
C HIS A 1120 29.80 38.21 -4.31
N ASN A 1121 31.14 38.13 -4.28
CA ASN A 1121 31.97 37.94 -5.47
C ASN A 1121 31.94 36.48 -5.95
N CYS A 1122 32.15 36.28 -7.26
CA CYS A 1122 32.25 34.94 -7.84
C CYS A 1122 33.46 34.19 -7.29
N SER A 1123 33.28 32.95 -6.85
CA SER A 1123 34.40 32.15 -6.33
C SER A 1123 35.37 31.65 -7.40
N VAL A 1124 34.98 31.71 -8.68
CA VAL A 1124 35.78 31.19 -9.81
C VAL A 1124 36.57 32.31 -10.49
N CYS A 1125 35.91 33.43 -10.82
CA CYS A 1125 36.53 34.52 -11.58
C CYS A 1125 36.71 35.81 -10.79
N LEU A 1126 36.30 35.83 -9.51
CA LEU A 1126 36.40 36.97 -8.59
C LEU A 1126 35.62 38.23 -9.03
N SER A 1127 34.82 38.16 -10.10
CA SER A 1127 33.92 39.24 -10.53
C SER A 1127 33.01 39.70 -9.37
N PRO A 1128 32.77 41.01 -9.23
CA PRO A 1128 31.79 41.51 -8.28
C PRO A 1128 30.39 41.02 -8.66
N ASN A 1129 29.58 40.66 -7.66
CA ASN A 1129 28.18 40.21 -7.80
C ASN A 1129 27.95 38.95 -8.64
N GLU A 1130 28.16 37.77 -8.06
CA GLU A 1130 27.69 36.51 -8.65
C GLU A 1130 26.17 36.35 -8.47
N THR A 1131 25.43 36.78 -9.49
CA THR A 1131 24.00 36.52 -9.66
C THR A 1131 23.74 35.07 -10.10
N ALA A 1132 22.47 34.65 -10.12
CA ALA A 1132 22.07 33.35 -10.69
C ALA A 1132 22.52 33.18 -12.15
N SER A 1133 22.46 34.27 -12.94
CA SER A 1133 22.92 34.28 -14.33
C SER A 1133 24.43 34.11 -14.40
N HIS A 1134 25.19 34.84 -13.59
CA HIS A 1134 26.66 34.73 -13.56
C HIS A 1134 27.14 33.34 -13.10
N LEU A 1135 26.45 32.76 -12.11
CA LEU A 1135 26.77 31.44 -11.58
C LEU A 1135 26.71 30.34 -12.65
N LEU A 1136 25.78 30.44 -13.61
CA LEU A 1136 25.52 29.37 -14.57
C LEU A 1136 25.94 29.70 -16.01
N PHE A 1137 26.04 30.97 -16.37
CA PHE A 1137 26.22 31.42 -17.75
C PHE A 1137 27.40 32.41 -17.87
N ASP A 1138 27.35 33.55 -17.18
CA ASP A 1138 28.20 34.72 -17.50
C ASP A 1138 29.61 34.68 -16.90
N CYS A 1139 29.93 33.66 -16.12
CA CYS A 1139 31.29 33.48 -15.63
C CYS A 1139 32.20 33.07 -16.81
N PRO A 1140 33.36 33.72 -17.04
CA PRO A 1140 34.19 33.49 -18.23
C PRO A 1140 34.51 32.00 -18.50
N SER A 1141 34.78 31.22 -17.45
CA SER A 1141 35.04 29.78 -17.61
C SER A 1141 33.81 28.98 -18.01
N LYS A 1142 32.61 29.40 -17.61
CA LYS A 1142 31.34 28.73 -17.93
C LYS A 1142 30.80 29.18 -19.28
N GLU A 1143 31.01 30.45 -19.62
CA GLU A 1143 30.72 31.02 -20.93
C GLU A 1143 31.44 30.23 -22.04
N LYS A 1144 32.73 29.92 -21.85
CA LYS A 1144 33.50 29.04 -22.76
C LYS A 1144 32.85 27.68 -22.99
N VAL A 1145 32.24 27.09 -21.96
CA VAL A 1145 31.50 25.81 -22.09
C VAL A 1145 30.26 26.01 -22.95
N TRP A 1146 29.48 27.06 -22.71
CA TRP A 1146 28.29 27.33 -23.52
C TRP A 1146 28.63 27.61 -24.98
N LEU A 1147 29.68 28.40 -25.25
CA LEU A 1147 30.17 28.64 -26.61
C LEU A 1147 30.61 27.34 -27.30
N GLY A 1148 31.31 26.46 -26.58
CA GLY A 1148 31.67 25.13 -27.12
C GLY A 1148 30.46 24.26 -27.43
N VAL A 1149 29.41 24.30 -26.59
CA VAL A 1149 28.16 23.56 -26.83
C VAL A 1149 27.38 24.12 -28.01
N ILE A 1150 27.31 25.45 -28.14
CA ILE A 1150 26.68 26.12 -29.28
C ILE A 1150 27.34 25.67 -30.59
N PHE A 1151 28.67 25.74 -30.63
CA PHE A 1151 29.44 25.40 -31.82
C PHE A 1151 29.31 23.92 -32.21
N GLU A 1152 29.35 23.02 -31.23
CA GLU A 1152 29.40 21.57 -31.49
C GLU A 1152 28.04 20.89 -31.66
N PHE A 1153 27.00 21.38 -30.96
CA PHE A 1153 25.73 20.67 -30.87
C PHE A 1153 24.54 21.45 -31.41
N LEU A 1154 24.58 22.79 -31.38
CA LEU A 1154 23.44 23.64 -31.70
C LEU A 1154 23.66 24.39 -33.02
N TRP A 1155 22.75 25.29 -33.38
CA TRP A 1155 22.90 26.10 -34.59
C TRP A 1155 23.85 27.30 -34.33
N PRO A 1156 24.71 27.70 -35.27
CA PRO A 1156 25.70 28.77 -35.05
C PRO A 1156 25.11 30.14 -34.70
N THR A 1157 23.84 30.40 -34.99
CA THR A 1157 23.17 31.66 -34.64
C THR A 1157 22.57 31.66 -33.23
N THR A 1158 22.56 30.53 -32.52
CA THR A 1158 22.06 30.46 -31.14
C THR A 1158 22.98 31.24 -30.21
N SER A 1159 22.45 32.23 -29.50
CA SER A 1159 23.17 33.02 -28.51
C SER A 1159 23.02 32.43 -27.09
N ILE A 1160 23.92 32.83 -26.17
CA ILE A 1160 23.77 32.48 -24.75
C ILE A 1160 22.50 33.12 -24.15
N THR A 1161 22.08 34.28 -24.67
CA THR A 1161 20.83 34.94 -24.25
C THR A 1161 19.63 34.08 -24.63
N ASP A 1162 19.60 33.52 -25.84
CA ASP A 1162 18.52 32.63 -26.30
C ASP A 1162 18.45 31.40 -25.39
N ILE A 1163 19.60 30.82 -25.01
CA ILE A 1163 19.67 29.69 -24.08
C ILE A 1163 19.09 30.05 -22.69
N LYS A 1164 19.39 31.24 -22.17
CA LYS A 1164 18.86 31.71 -20.88
C LYS A 1164 17.35 31.88 -20.93
N GLU A 1165 16.84 32.55 -21.96
CA GLU A 1165 15.41 32.76 -22.15
C GLU A 1165 14.68 31.43 -22.30
N ALA A 1166 15.23 30.50 -23.07
CA ALA A 1166 14.67 29.16 -23.24
C ALA A 1166 14.63 28.37 -21.92
N LEU A 1167 15.69 28.43 -21.10
CA LEU A 1167 15.73 27.73 -19.81
C LEU A 1167 14.83 28.39 -18.74
N LEU A 1168 14.62 29.70 -18.80
CA LEU A 1168 13.76 30.44 -17.85
C LEU A 1168 12.28 30.34 -18.20
N SER A 1169 11.92 30.33 -19.49
CA SER A 1169 10.56 30.19 -19.99
C SER A 1169 10.14 28.73 -20.21
N LEU A 1170 11.12 27.80 -20.22
CA LEU A 1170 10.99 26.41 -20.66
C LEU A 1170 10.44 26.27 -22.09
N ASP A 1171 10.57 27.32 -22.89
CA ASP A 1171 10.27 27.34 -24.31
C ASP A 1171 11.56 27.09 -25.10
N PHE A 1172 11.61 25.99 -25.85
CA PHE A 1172 12.77 25.65 -26.66
C PHE A 1172 12.49 25.79 -28.16
N SER A 1173 11.42 26.48 -28.54
CA SER A 1173 10.98 26.61 -29.94
C SER A 1173 12.04 27.28 -30.82
N ASP A 1174 12.78 28.24 -30.28
CA ASP A 1174 13.85 28.94 -30.99
C ASP A 1174 15.18 28.16 -31.02
N ILE A 1175 15.29 27.06 -30.25
CA ILE A 1175 16.45 26.17 -30.20
C ILE A 1175 16.01 24.76 -30.60
N TRP A 1176 15.54 24.62 -31.84
CA TRP A 1176 14.94 23.39 -32.36
C TRP A 1176 15.92 22.47 -33.10
N TYR A 1177 17.06 23.00 -33.56
CA TYR A 1177 18.04 22.26 -34.35
C TYR A 1177 19.18 21.66 -33.49
N SER A 1178 19.49 20.38 -33.71
CA SER A 1178 20.63 19.66 -33.12
C SER A 1178 21.53 19.12 -34.24
N GLN A 1179 22.83 19.37 -34.16
CA GLN A 1179 23.83 18.78 -35.08
C GLN A 1179 23.98 17.25 -34.86
N VAL A 1180 23.55 16.73 -33.71
CA VAL A 1180 23.59 15.30 -33.37
C VAL A 1180 22.22 14.66 -33.57
N LYS A 1181 22.16 13.65 -34.45
CA LYS A 1181 20.93 12.87 -34.69
C LYS A 1181 20.53 12.05 -33.46
N GLY A 1182 19.23 11.98 -33.18
CA GLY A 1182 18.68 11.13 -32.12
C GLY A 1182 18.59 11.78 -30.73
N ILE A 1183 18.95 13.07 -30.59
CA ILE A 1183 18.74 13.83 -29.35
C ILE A 1183 18.15 15.20 -29.64
N HIS A 1184 17.21 15.62 -28.80
CA HIS A 1184 16.64 16.97 -28.89
C HIS A 1184 17.56 18.02 -28.24
N PRO A 1185 17.64 19.25 -28.79
CA PRO A 1185 18.52 20.31 -28.28
C PRO A 1185 18.29 20.64 -26.81
N TYR A 1186 17.02 20.68 -26.38
CA TYR A 1186 16.69 20.96 -24.97
C TYR A 1186 17.43 20.01 -24.03
N ARG A 1187 17.56 18.71 -24.34
CA ARG A 1187 18.30 17.75 -23.50
C ARG A 1187 19.78 18.10 -23.39
N ILE A 1188 20.38 18.56 -24.48
CA ILE A 1188 21.78 19.01 -24.51
C ILE A 1188 21.96 20.21 -23.56
N LEU A 1189 21.02 21.16 -23.57
CA LEU A 1189 21.02 22.30 -22.63
C LEU A 1189 20.92 21.83 -21.17
N LEU A 1190 20.00 20.89 -20.84
CA LEU A 1190 19.85 20.40 -19.46
C LEU A 1190 21.08 19.61 -19.00
N ILE A 1191 21.67 18.79 -19.89
CA ILE A 1191 22.93 18.06 -19.63
C ILE A 1191 24.04 19.06 -19.35
N THR A 1192 24.24 20.05 -20.22
CA THR A 1192 25.28 21.09 -20.09
C THR A 1192 25.15 21.83 -18.76
N LEU A 1193 23.94 22.29 -18.44
CA LEU A 1193 23.68 22.99 -17.18
C LEU A 1193 24.02 22.12 -15.95
N SER A 1194 23.68 20.83 -16.00
CA SER A 1194 23.99 19.91 -14.90
C SER A 1194 25.49 19.64 -14.75
N GLN A 1195 26.25 19.61 -15.85
CA GLN A 1195 27.70 19.42 -15.82
C GLN A 1195 28.43 20.68 -15.33
N ILE A 1196 27.98 21.86 -15.76
CA ILE A 1196 28.47 23.16 -15.23
C ILE A 1196 28.23 23.23 -13.71
N TRP A 1197 27.01 22.89 -13.28
CA TRP A 1197 26.67 22.85 -11.86
C TRP A 1197 27.56 21.88 -11.07
N LEU A 1198 27.72 20.65 -11.55
CA LEU A 1198 28.57 19.64 -10.92
C LEU A 1198 30.03 20.12 -10.79
N ALA A 1199 30.59 20.69 -11.86
CA ALA A 1199 31.95 21.21 -11.85
C ALA A 1199 32.11 22.37 -10.86
N HIS A 1200 31.13 23.28 -10.81
CA HIS A 1200 31.15 24.38 -9.84
C HIS A 1200 31.06 23.87 -8.40
N MET A 1201 30.19 22.90 -8.11
CA MET A 1201 30.08 22.34 -6.76
C MET A 1201 31.36 21.61 -6.34
N ARG A 1202 32.02 20.88 -7.25
CA ARG A 1202 33.33 20.25 -7.01
C ARG A 1202 34.43 21.28 -6.75
N PHE A 1203 34.38 22.43 -7.43
CA PHE A 1203 35.28 23.54 -7.13
C PHE A 1203 35.06 24.09 -5.71
N VAL A 1204 33.80 24.33 -5.33
CA VAL A 1204 33.46 24.91 -4.01
C VAL A 1204 33.73 23.96 -2.85
N PHE A 1205 33.40 22.68 -2.99
CA PHE A 1205 33.43 21.71 -1.87
C PHE A 1205 34.63 20.77 -1.89
N ASP A 1206 35.17 20.46 -3.08
CA ASP A 1206 36.26 19.48 -3.25
C ASP A 1206 37.58 20.14 -3.71
N ASN A 1207 37.61 21.48 -3.87
CA ASN A 1207 38.74 22.24 -4.41
C ASN A 1207 39.24 21.75 -5.78
N ILE A 1208 38.38 21.15 -6.60
CA ILE A 1208 38.72 20.69 -7.94
C ILE A 1208 38.61 21.87 -8.92
N ILE A 1209 39.71 22.18 -9.62
CA ILE A 1209 39.76 23.28 -10.59
C ILE A 1209 38.71 23.09 -11.69
N LEU A 1210 38.00 24.17 -12.01
CA LEU A 1210 37.00 24.20 -13.07
C LEU A 1210 37.70 24.38 -14.43
N VAL A 1211 37.80 23.30 -15.20
CA VAL A 1211 38.41 23.28 -16.54
C VAL A 1211 37.30 23.16 -17.61
N PRO A 1212 37.04 24.18 -18.45
CA PRO A 1212 35.94 24.19 -19.42
C PRO A 1212 35.95 22.99 -20.39
N GLU A 1213 37.12 22.63 -20.90
CA GLU A 1213 37.33 21.54 -21.85
C GLU A 1213 36.95 20.18 -21.24
N ALA A 1214 37.24 19.98 -19.95
CA ALA A 1214 36.85 18.77 -19.24
C ALA A 1214 35.32 18.67 -19.08
N ILE A 1215 34.64 19.80 -18.89
CA ILE A 1215 33.17 19.86 -18.82
C ILE A 1215 32.57 19.50 -20.18
N LEU A 1216 33.06 20.11 -21.27
CA LEU A 1216 32.62 19.82 -22.64
C LEU A 1216 32.76 18.34 -22.99
N VAL A 1217 33.87 17.71 -22.61
CA VAL A 1217 34.09 16.28 -22.83
C VAL A 1217 33.07 15.42 -22.07
N ASN A 1218 32.68 15.80 -20.85
CA ASN A 1218 31.63 15.10 -20.11
C ASN A 1218 30.25 15.29 -20.76
N VAL A 1219 29.97 16.49 -21.30
CA VAL A 1219 28.74 16.76 -22.07
C VAL A 1219 28.68 15.83 -23.29
N ARG A 1220 29.74 15.76 -24.10
CA ARG A 1220 29.85 14.85 -25.25
C ARG A 1220 29.54 13.40 -24.88
N SER A 1221 30.19 12.90 -23.82
CA SER A 1221 30.01 11.53 -23.36
C SER A 1221 28.56 11.25 -22.96
N THR A 1222 27.96 12.16 -22.16
CA THR A 1222 26.59 12.02 -21.66
C THR A 1222 25.56 12.09 -22.79
N VAL A 1223 25.77 12.97 -23.77
CA VAL A 1223 24.90 13.10 -24.95
C VAL A 1223 24.90 11.81 -25.77
N ARG A 1224 26.09 11.27 -26.10
CA ARG A 1224 26.20 10.00 -26.84
C ARG A 1224 25.48 8.86 -26.13
N GLN A 1225 25.72 8.71 -24.83
CA GLN A 1225 25.08 7.69 -24.02
C GLN A 1225 23.55 7.84 -23.98
N THR A 1226 23.04 9.06 -23.94
CA THR A 1226 21.59 9.32 -23.96
C THR A 1226 20.97 8.89 -25.28
N VAL A 1227 21.66 9.14 -26.41
CA VAL A 1227 21.22 8.68 -27.74
C VAL A 1227 21.18 7.15 -27.80
N ASP A 1228 22.21 6.49 -27.29
CA ASP A 1228 22.29 5.02 -27.27
C ASP A 1228 21.16 4.40 -26.42
N GLU A 1229 20.86 4.98 -25.26
CA GLU A 1229 19.77 4.53 -24.38
C GLU A 1229 18.38 4.73 -25.00
N ASP A 1230 18.12 5.89 -25.60
CA ASP A 1230 16.83 6.19 -26.24
C ASP A 1230 16.61 5.32 -27.49
N GLN A 1231 17.67 4.96 -28.23
CA GLN A 1231 17.59 3.99 -29.34
C GLN A 1231 17.17 2.59 -28.83
N ILE A 1232 17.79 2.10 -27.75
CA ILE A 1232 17.41 0.82 -27.13
C ILE A 1232 15.97 0.87 -26.62
N HIS A 1233 15.55 1.98 -26.00
CA HIS A 1233 14.18 2.16 -25.53
C HIS A 1233 13.14 2.27 -26.65
N SER A 1234 13.49 2.82 -27.82
CA SER A 1234 12.60 2.89 -28.98
C SER A 1234 12.42 1.56 -29.72
N LEU A 1235 13.37 0.63 -29.58
CA LEU A 1235 13.31 -0.74 -30.09
C LEU A 1235 12.52 -1.69 -29.15
N LEU A 1236 12.32 -1.31 -27.88
CA LEU A 1236 11.60 -2.06 -26.84
C LEU A 1236 10.11 -1.71 -26.81
#